data_AF-A0A7X8MB01-F1
#
_entry.id   AF-A0A7X8MB01-F1
#
_cell.length_a   1.000
_cell.length_b   1.000
_cell.length_c   1.000
_cell.angle_alpha   90.00
_cell.angle_beta   90.00
_cell.angle_gamma   90.00
#
_symmetry.space_group_name_H-M   'P 1'
#
loop_
_entity.id
_entity.type
_entity.pdbx_description
1 polymer ?
#
loop_
_entity_poly.entity_id
_entity_poly.type
_entity_poly.pdbx_seq_one_letter_code
_entity_poly.pdbx_strand_id
1 'polypeptide(L)'
;MTLRAFFLLLSITATGYAAAPISRLPFTYVIDYTPLQESDSDFRRQFLQAAPTLFHPGPELRYLGRFGFGGMVTPYRNMPYATYETQVKEYLDFLRAQGVRWVTPYLCNQTISGNEVHRYGVWEVYDRWPDFAFLGLGEKPEDPILWMQREPSGHLHYNYKRKCFLERHQDDLQIRYAPCPNHPDWRNLCNAEARNAGRIGFDGYFIDNNIIHCYCAACEQRFQSYLRAKYSADELFRAFATRDYRAITLYHEGDLRWWARSIDGFIPWLESKYPQPEWPIHFDAATSLQEVNVDAAGGGMLYGETEQFVAERILSVASPTTFESLRLANPALQTPIGRLRWAETQMFWSQSIGDMLAAMRDAGRETHADFFLMPNWGVFQRIDGAIGRAEDGKDVRRWRRGADWQMFEEDYATGLVAPGVVLDYDLELRYAFSCGIRALLLPYTLNDPALEEVHHAETAASGGSVFVTTFRYPQVREKYRRFFETNADLYEGYSSAGRVALAFFFDQYYYLNIDHFRQVYALNRFLADQQIPFDLIHEDCLEPGPLSRYQAIILPNVVFLSDGQIAALKAYVGQGGTLISIGETATRDLYCRPRDAAVFNDRIKPGKHRRHFSDLHQALPHRGIDLDDGLRAVRKLKAGGKSVAYQRLAELDDALHFKRFQLKGPLTDCIAEALGGDPHLMDPMQASGLRHTLWRKQQDRRVWTVVHLVNKNVRLDVEDGLKRLKTVTNLKVALPAEPGRRRALAVYRTPDQETAFPLISSYHKGQVVVTVPTLSYYGVIQIEWM
;
A
#
# COMPACT_ATOMS: atom_id res chain seq x y z
N MET A 1 57.61 6.08 -13.09
CA MET A 1 56.50 7.00 -12.72
C MET A 1 55.50 7.04 -13.88
N THR A 2 54.37 6.34 -13.76
CA THR A 2 53.04 6.66 -14.34
C THR A 2 52.12 5.46 -14.11
N LEU A 3 51.32 5.53 -13.04
CA LEU A 3 50.20 4.60 -12.80
C LEU A 3 49.10 4.88 -13.83
N ARG A 4 48.69 3.85 -14.58
CA ARG A 4 47.43 3.86 -15.35
C ARG A 4 46.29 3.44 -14.42
N ALA A 5 45.29 4.31 -14.33
CA ALA A 5 44.06 4.11 -13.59
C ALA A 5 43.24 2.96 -14.21
N PHE A 6 42.99 1.92 -13.42
CA PHE A 6 41.94 0.93 -13.65
C PHE A 6 40.69 1.44 -12.95
N PHE A 7 39.72 1.96 -13.71
CA PHE A 7 38.36 2.17 -13.20
C PHE A 7 37.68 0.80 -13.14
N LEU A 8 37.63 0.20 -11.94
CA LEU A 8 36.70 -0.89 -11.66
C LEU A 8 35.28 -0.28 -11.56
N LEU A 9 34.42 -0.65 -12.51
CA LEU A 9 32.97 -0.59 -12.36
C LEU A 9 32.59 -1.47 -11.17
N LEU A 10 32.45 -0.85 -10.00
CA LEU A 10 31.79 -1.44 -8.85
C LEU A 10 30.32 -1.66 -9.21
N SER A 11 29.93 -2.93 -9.16
CA SER A 11 28.57 -3.42 -9.16
C SER A 11 27.68 -2.59 -8.22
N ILE A 12 26.65 -1.98 -8.80
CA ILE A 12 25.54 -1.37 -8.07
C ILE A 12 24.72 -2.52 -7.47
N THR A 13 25.14 -2.99 -6.30
CA THR A 13 24.40 -3.92 -5.46
C THR A 13 24.48 -3.42 -4.03
N ALA A 14 23.30 -3.29 -3.40
CA ALA A 14 23.02 -2.64 -2.12
C ALA A 14 23.05 -1.11 -2.17
N THR A 15 21.91 -0.50 -2.54
CA THR A 15 21.52 0.78 -1.96
C THR A 15 21.41 0.56 -0.46
N GLY A 16 22.48 0.85 0.28
CA GLY A 16 22.46 0.88 1.74
C GLY A 16 21.28 1.72 2.21
N TYR A 17 20.68 1.34 3.34
CA TYR A 17 19.54 2.03 3.91
C TYR A 17 19.77 3.55 3.88
N ALA A 18 18.95 4.25 3.09
CA ALA A 18 18.95 5.71 3.02
C ALA A 18 18.68 6.29 4.42
N ALA A 19 19.09 7.54 4.66
CA ALA A 19 18.74 8.24 5.89
C ALA A 19 17.26 8.06 6.25
N ALA A 20 16.95 8.04 7.55
CA ALA A 20 15.59 7.88 8.05
C ALA A 20 14.60 8.77 7.26
N PRO A 21 13.42 8.24 6.88
CA PRO A 21 12.47 9.00 6.09
C PRO A 21 12.13 10.32 6.79
N ILE A 22 12.03 11.39 5.99
CA ILE A 22 11.71 12.73 6.45
C ILE A 22 10.32 13.13 5.98
N SER A 23 9.60 13.81 6.87
CA SER A 23 8.27 14.35 6.60
C SER A 23 8.32 15.46 5.55
N ARG A 24 7.23 15.60 4.80
CA ARG A 24 7.02 16.63 3.78
C ARG A 24 5.70 17.35 3.99
N LEU A 25 5.59 18.55 3.44
CA LEU A 25 4.34 19.29 3.38
C LEU A 25 3.21 18.47 2.68
N PRO A 26 2.06 18.23 3.35
CA PRO A 26 0.85 17.72 2.70
C PRO A 26 0.26 18.75 1.73
N PHE A 27 -0.57 18.30 0.81
CA PHE A 27 -1.21 19.17 -0.17
C PHE A 27 -2.64 18.72 -0.46
N THR A 28 -3.41 19.53 -1.19
CA THR A 28 -4.78 19.15 -1.58
C THR A 28 -4.78 18.44 -2.92
N TYR A 29 -5.52 17.34 -3.00
CA TYR A 29 -5.60 16.50 -4.19
C TYR A 29 -7.08 16.23 -4.52
N VAL A 30 -7.51 16.65 -5.72
CA VAL A 30 -8.80 16.25 -6.30
C VAL A 30 -8.62 15.29 -7.47
N ILE A 31 -9.43 14.22 -7.47
CA ILE A 31 -9.65 13.31 -8.58
C ILE A 31 -11.06 13.55 -9.15
N ASP A 32 -11.17 13.63 -10.48
CA ASP A 32 -12.46 13.75 -11.15
C ASP A 32 -12.40 13.12 -12.55
N TYR A 33 -13.29 12.16 -12.77
CA TYR A 33 -13.40 11.41 -14.03
C TYR A 33 -14.61 11.84 -14.87
N THR A 34 -15.13 13.03 -14.62
CA THR A 34 -16.14 13.64 -15.50
C THR A 34 -15.54 13.80 -16.90
N PRO A 35 -16.22 13.34 -17.98
CA PRO A 35 -15.69 13.48 -19.33
C PRO A 35 -15.68 14.93 -19.82
N LEU A 36 -14.77 15.25 -20.76
CA LEU A 36 -14.74 16.52 -21.50
C LEU A 36 -14.63 17.79 -20.63
N GLN A 37 -13.98 17.68 -19.47
CA GLN A 37 -13.77 18.76 -18.49
C GLN A 37 -13.19 20.04 -19.09
N GLU A 38 -12.34 19.94 -20.12
CA GLU A 38 -11.73 21.07 -20.81
C GLU A 38 -12.76 22.00 -21.46
N SER A 39 -13.93 21.46 -21.80
CA SER A 39 -15.03 22.17 -22.46
C SER A 39 -16.26 22.37 -21.56
N ASP A 40 -16.31 21.74 -20.39
CA ASP A 40 -17.48 21.80 -19.50
C ASP A 40 -17.47 23.04 -18.58
N SER A 41 -18.50 23.87 -18.74
CA SER A 41 -18.72 25.07 -17.91
C SER A 41 -19.04 24.77 -16.44
N ASP A 42 -19.67 23.62 -16.15
CA ASP A 42 -20.02 23.24 -14.78
C ASP A 42 -18.80 22.74 -14.03
N PHE A 43 -17.95 21.92 -14.66
CA PHE A 43 -16.61 21.62 -14.18
C PHE A 43 -15.84 22.90 -13.82
N ARG A 44 -15.74 23.86 -14.76
CA ARG A 44 -15.00 25.12 -14.53
C ARG A 44 -15.52 25.86 -13.31
N ARG A 45 -16.84 25.93 -13.14
CA ARG A 45 -17.48 26.59 -11.99
C ARG A 45 -17.13 25.91 -10.67
N GLN A 46 -17.18 24.58 -10.61
CA GLN A 46 -16.85 23.80 -9.40
C GLN A 46 -15.36 23.88 -9.08
N PHE A 47 -14.51 23.74 -10.09
CA PHE A 47 -13.06 23.78 -9.97
C PHE A 47 -12.56 25.09 -9.37
N LEU A 48 -13.10 26.23 -9.84
CA LEU A 48 -12.72 27.56 -9.38
C LEU A 48 -13.12 27.87 -7.92
N GLN A 49 -13.98 27.07 -7.28
CA GLN A 49 -14.36 27.29 -5.88
C GLN A 49 -13.22 27.01 -4.90
N ALA A 50 -12.39 26.00 -5.19
CA ALA A 50 -11.20 25.65 -4.42
C ALA A 50 -10.31 24.73 -5.26
N ALA A 51 -9.42 25.33 -6.07
CA ALA A 51 -8.49 24.58 -6.90
C ALA A 51 -7.52 23.76 -6.02
N PRO A 52 -7.22 22.49 -6.37
CA PRO A 52 -6.30 21.67 -5.62
C PRO A 52 -4.84 21.97 -5.98
N THR A 53 -3.90 21.56 -5.14
CA THR A 53 -2.48 21.56 -5.50
C THR A 53 -2.18 20.50 -6.57
N LEU A 54 -2.79 19.31 -6.47
CA LEU A 54 -2.71 18.25 -7.47
C LEU A 54 -4.10 17.96 -8.03
N PHE A 55 -4.23 17.95 -9.35
CA PHE A 55 -5.45 17.57 -10.05
C PHE A 55 -5.23 16.30 -10.87
N HIS A 56 -6.06 15.29 -10.65
CA HIS A 56 -6.08 14.06 -11.44
C HIS A 56 -7.33 14.07 -12.33
N PRO A 57 -7.19 14.51 -13.58
CA PRO A 57 -8.28 14.56 -14.53
C PRO A 57 -8.66 13.18 -15.05
N GLY A 58 -9.82 13.13 -15.71
CA GLY A 58 -10.39 11.93 -16.29
C GLY A 58 -9.50 11.19 -17.29
N PRO A 59 -9.78 9.90 -17.52
CA PRO A 59 -9.05 9.02 -18.44
C PRO A 59 -9.05 9.48 -19.91
N GLU A 60 -9.92 10.42 -20.27
CA GLU A 60 -10.12 10.88 -21.65
C GLU A 60 -8.95 11.69 -22.20
N LEU A 61 -8.13 12.33 -21.34
CA LEU A 61 -7.08 13.24 -21.77
C LEU A 61 -5.89 12.59 -22.48
N ARG A 62 -5.91 11.28 -22.73
CA ARG A 62 -4.82 10.55 -23.40
C ARG A 62 -5.17 10.24 -24.85
N TYR A 63 -4.19 10.41 -25.74
CA TYR A 63 -4.38 10.22 -27.18
C TYR A 63 -4.63 8.75 -27.56
N LEU A 64 -3.88 7.82 -26.96
CA LEU A 64 -3.91 6.39 -27.32
C LEU A 64 -5.06 5.59 -26.70
N GLY A 65 -5.93 6.21 -25.89
CA GLY A 65 -7.15 5.60 -25.39
C GLY A 65 -7.54 6.04 -23.98
N ARG A 66 -8.79 5.73 -23.61
CA ARG A 66 -9.40 6.15 -22.35
C ARG A 66 -8.91 5.33 -21.15
N PHE A 67 -9.14 4.02 -21.15
CA PHE A 67 -8.84 3.13 -20.02
C PHE A 67 -7.77 2.10 -20.38
N GLY A 68 -6.49 2.45 -20.23
CA GLY A 68 -5.39 1.70 -20.85
C GLY A 68 -5.19 2.10 -22.31
N PHE A 69 -4.80 1.17 -23.17
CA PHE A 69 -4.55 1.42 -24.60
C PHE A 69 -5.66 0.82 -25.47
N GLY A 70 -6.13 1.57 -26.47
CA GLY A 70 -7.14 1.10 -27.42
C GLY A 70 -8.61 1.12 -26.96
N GLY A 71 -8.89 1.47 -25.70
CA GLY A 71 -10.26 1.46 -25.16
C GLY A 71 -11.13 2.65 -25.56
N MET A 72 -12.45 2.40 -25.67
CA MET A 72 -13.60 3.30 -25.91
C MET A 72 -13.28 4.58 -26.69
N VAL A 73 -13.79 4.68 -27.92
CA VAL A 73 -13.65 5.83 -28.85
C VAL A 73 -13.50 7.14 -28.08
N THR A 74 -12.27 7.61 -27.92
CA THR A 74 -12.04 8.95 -27.38
C THR A 74 -12.50 9.97 -28.42
N PRO A 75 -12.98 11.14 -28.02
CA PRO A 75 -13.23 12.26 -28.95
C PRO A 75 -11.98 12.57 -29.80
N TYR A 76 -10.79 12.32 -29.24
CA TYR A 76 -9.50 12.62 -29.85
C TYR A 76 -8.99 11.55 -30.82
N ARG A 77 -9.59 10.36 -30.86
CA ARG A 77 -9.06 9.22 -31.65
C ARG A 77 -9.01 9.48 -33.15
N ASN A 78 -9.89 10.35 -33.64
CA ASN A 78 -9.94 10.79 -35.04
C ASN A 78 -9.43 12.23 -35.22
N MET A 79 -8.97 12.85 -34.13
CA MET A 79 -8.43 14.20 -34.14
C MET A 79 -6.96 14.15 -34.56
N PRO A 80 -6.50 15.05 -35.46
CA PRO A 80 -5.08 15.21 -35.73
C PRO A 80 -4.32 15.46 -34.43
N TYR A 81 -3.20 14.78 -34.25
CA TYR A 81 -2.44 14.83 -33.01
C TYR A 81 -2.05 16.26 -32.59
N ALA A 82 -1.67 17.12 -33.54
CA ALA A 82 -1.34 18.52 -33.28
C ALA A 82 -2.52 19.32 -32.67
N THR A 83 -3.74 19.03 -33.11
CA THR A 83 -4.96 19.65 -32.55
C THR A 83 -5.19 19.17 -31.12
N TYR A 84 -5.06 17.86 -30.87
CA TYR A 84 -5.18 17.29 -29.52
C TYR A 84 -4.12 17.90 -28.58
N GLU A 85 -2.86 17.93 -29.01
CA GLU A 85 -1.76 18.50 -28.23
C GLU A 85 -2.02 19.96 -27.87
N THR A 86 -2.51 20.75 -28.82
CA THR A 86 -2.82 22.17 -28.60
C THR A 86 -3.94 22.34 -27.56
N GLN A 87 -5.05 21.61 -27.71
CA GLN A 87 -6.18 21.68 -26.77
C GLN A 87 -5.80 21.24 -25.36
N VAL A 88 -5.02 20.16 -25.22
CA VAL A 88 -4.58 19.70 -23.92
C VAL A 88 -3.62 20.71 -23.28
N LYS A 89 -2.70 21.32 -24.04
CA LYS A 89 -1.83 22.37 -23.52
C LYS A 89 -2.60 23.59 -23.03
N GLU A 90 -3.58 24.07 -23.80
CA GLU A 90 -4.46 25.18 -23.38
C GLU A 90 -5.23 24.83 -22.09
N TYR A 91 -5.69 23.58 -21.96
CA TYR A 91 -6.33 23.11 -20.74
C TYR A 91 -5.37 23.07 -19.56
N LEU A 92 -4.16 22.56 -19.74
CA LEU A 92 -3.11 22.55 -18.72
C LEU A 92 -2.77 23.98 -18.28
N ASP A 93 -2.57 24.91 -19.22
CA ASP A 93 -2.30 26.32 -18.93
C ASP A 93 -3.43 26.96 -18.12
N PHE A 94 -4.69 26.65 -18.43
CA PHE A 94 -5.83 27.07 -17.62
C PHE A 94 -5.72 26.56 -16.17
N LEU A 95 -5.44 25.26 -15.96
CA LEU A 95 -5.29 24.69 -14.62
C LEU A 95 -4.12 25.34 -13.86
N ARG A 96 -2.98 25.56 -14.53
CA ARG A 96 -1.81 26.25 -13.95
C ARG A 96 -2.12 27.67 -13.53
N ALA A 97 -2.88 28.41 -14.34
CA ALA A 97 -3.29 29.78 -14.03
C ALA A 97 -4.15 29.85 -12.75
N GLN A 98 -4.77 28.75 -12.33
CA GLN A 98 -5.52 28.66 -11.06
C GLN A 98 -4.68 28.13 -9.88
N GLY A 99 -3.36 27.93 -10.07
CA GLY A 99 -2.45 27.49 -9.02
C GLY A 99 -2.27 25.98 -8.89
N VAL A 100 -2.77 25.17 -9.83
CA VAL A 100 -2.51 23.72 -9.83
C VAL A 100 -1.02 23.46 -10.09
N ARG A 101 -0.37 22.79 -9.14
CA ARG A 101 1.06 22.46 -9.19
C ARG A 101 1.35 21.14 -9.89
N TRP A 102 0.42 20.18 -9.86
CA TRP A 102 0.61 18.90 -10.56
C TRP A 102 -0.67 18.43 -11.25
N VAL A 103 -0.54 17.91 -12.47
CA VAL A 103 -1.63 17.33 -13.25
C VAL A 103 -1.26 15.92 -13.71
N THR A 104 -2.04 14.93 -13.28
CA THR A 104 -1.69 13.50 -13.45
C THR A 104 -2.89 12.71 -13.99
N PRO A 105 -2.99 12.48 -15.30
CA PRO A 105 -4.09 11.69 -15.84
C PRO A 105 -4.03 10.22 -15.42
N TYR A 106 -5.15 9.52 -15.58
CA TYR A 106 -5.27 8.09 -15.34
C TYR A 106 -4.62 7.27 -16.45
N LEU A 107 -3.84 6.24 -16.11
CA LEU A 107 -3.39 5.20 -17.03
C LEU A 107 -3.43 3.83 -16.36
N CYS A 108 -4.06 2.84 -16.99
CA CYS A 108 -3.88 1.44 -16.62
C CYS A 108 -2.73 0.83 -17.44
N ASN A 109 -1.57 0.60 -16.82
CA ASN A 109 -0.36 0.07 -17.45
C ASN A 109 -0.39 -1.44 -17.74
N GLN A 110 -1.57 -2.05 -17.65
CA GLN A 110 -1.76 -3.47 -17.86
C GLN A 110 -3.16 -3.78 -18.37
N THR A 111 -3.71 -2.86 -19.15
CA THR A 111 -4.95 -3.08 -19.87
C THR A 111 -4.76 -2.60 -21.30
N ILE A 112 -5.01 -3.53 -22.20
CA ILE A 112 -5.35 -3.25 -23.58
C ILE A 112 -6.85 -3.53 -23.72
N SER A 113 -7.54 -2.68 -24.48
CA SER A 113 -8.93 -2.91 -24.85
C SER A 113 -9.08 -2.94 -26.36
N GLY A 114 -9.92 -3.83 -26.86
CA GLY A 114 -10.17 -4.00 -28.29
C GLY A 114 -10.68 -5.38 -28.63
N ASN A 115 -10.72 -5.71 -29.91
CA ASN A 115 -11.03 -7.04 -30.40
C ASN A 115 -10.10 -7.38 -31.57
N GLU A 116 -9.28 -8.40 -31.37
CA GLU A 116 -8.24 -8.91 -32.26
C GLU A 116 -8.80 -9.44 -33.58
N VAL A 117 -9.99 -10.04 -33.55
CA VAL A 117 -10.66 -10.60 -34.73
C VAL A 117 -11.22 -9.49 -35.59
N HIS A 118 -11.88 -8.51 -34.96
CA HIS A 118 -12.44 -7.34 -35.65
C HIS A 118 -11.41 -6.24 -35.89
N ARG A 119 -10.15 -6.44 -35.48
CA ARG A 119 -9.07 -5.44 -35.53
C ARG A 119 -9.45 -4.11 -34.88
N TYR A 120 -10.29 -4.14 -33.84
CA TYR A 120 -10.82 -2.96 -33.14
C TYR A 120 -9.96 -2.59 -31.92
N GLY A 121 -10.01 -1.32 -31.50
CA GLY A 121 -9.31 -0.81 -30.32
C GLY A 121 -7.80 -0.69 -30.55
N VAL A 122 -6.97 -1.34 -29.73
CA VAL A 122 -5.51 -1.24 -29.89
C VAL A 122 -5.04 -1.72 -31.27
N TRP A 123 -5.76 -2.66 -31.88
CA TRP A 123 -5.37 -3.20 -33.18
C TRP A 123 -5.53 -2.17 -34.30
N GLU A 124 -6.43 -1.19 -34.18
CA GLU A 124 -6.51 -0.07 -35.13
C GLU A 124 -5.32 0.89 -35.01
N VAL A 125 -4.71 0.97 -33.82
CA VAL A 125 -3.47 1.72 -33.60
C VAL A 125 -2.30 0.94 -34.20
N TYR A 126 -2.25 -0.36 -33.93
CA TYR A 126 -1.23 -1.26 -34.46
C TYR A 126 -1.25 -1.35 -36.01
N ASP A 127 -2.42 -1.40 -36.63
CA ASP A 127 -2.55 -1.46 -38.09
C ASP A 127 -2.11 -0.18 -38.78
N ARG A 128 -2.20 0.95 -38.07
CA ARG A 128 -1.74 2.27 -38.52
C ARG A 128 -0.45 2.71 -37.83
N TRP A 129 0.43 1.76 -37.45
CA TRP A 129 1.67 2.06 -36.72
C TRP A 129 2.49 3.26 -37.25
N PRO A 130 2.69 3.41 -38.58
CA PRO A 130 3.42 4.56 -39.12
C PRO A 130 2.80 5.93 -38.80
N ASP A 131 1.48 6.01 -38.64
CA ASP A 131 0.76 7.24 -38.29
C ASP A 131 1.14 7.76 -36.89
N PHE A 132 1.67 6.87 -36.04
CA PHE A 132 2.08 7.17 -34.67
C PHE A 132 3.61 7.29 -34.51
N ALA A 133 4.36 7.41 -35.61
CA ALA A 133 5.83 7.54 -35.58
C ALA A 133 6.32 8.71 -34.70
N PHE A 134 5.51 9.77 -34.55
CA PHE A 134 5.81 10.93 -33.70
C PHE A 134 5.94 10.59 -32.20
N LEU A 135 5.40 9.45 -31.75
CA LEU A 135 5.55 8.96 -30.38
C LEU A 135 6.91 8.29 -30.13
N GLY A 136 7.72 8.11 -31.18
CA GLY A 136 9.02 7.45 -31.07
C GLY A 136 8.91 5.96 -30.76
N LEU A 137 7.85 5.31 -31.24
CA LEU A 137 7.58 3.88 -30.98
C LEU A 137 8.54 2.93 -31.69
N GLY A 138 9.28 3.40 -32.71
CA GLY A 138 10.21 2.58 -33.48
C GLY A 138 9.52 1.72 -34.54
N GLU A 139 10.18 0.64 -34.95
CA GLU A 139 9.66 -0.31 -35.94
C GLU A 139 8.38 -0.98 -35.46
N LYS A 140 7.53 -1.41 -36.40
CA LYS A 140 6.28 -2.09 -36.08
C LYS A 140 6.58 -3.44 -35.41
N PRO A 141 6.16 -3.66 -34.15
CA PRO A 141 6.40 -4.92 -33.43
C PRO A 141 5.53 -6.06 -33.97
N GLU A 142 5.62 -7.23 -33.35
CA GLU A 142 4.68 -8.33 -33.59
C GLU A 142 3.27 -7.99 -33.09
N ASP A 143 2.26 -8.79 -33.48
CA ASP A 143 0.85 -8.49 -33.18
C ASP A 143 0.60 -8.35 -31.66
N PRO A 144 -0.20 -7.36 -31.23
CA PRO A 144 -0.47 -7.10 -29.81
C PRO A 144 -0.93 -8.31 -29.00
N ILE A 145 -1.59 -9.30 -29.62
CA ILE A 145 -2.01 -10.52 -28.93
C ILE A 145 -0.83 -11.33 -28.36
N LEU A 146 0.38 -11.14 -28.90
CA LEU A 146 1.59 -11.81 -28.45
C LEU A 146 2.20 -11.16 -27.20
N TRP A 147 1.85 -9.90 -26.91
CA TRP A 147 2.39 -9.17 -25.76
C TRP A 147 1.72 -9.56 -24.43
N MET A 148 0.68 -10.41 -24.49
CA MET A 148 -0.18 -10.76 -23.37
C MET A 148 0.50 -11.63 -22.31
N GLN A 149 -0.01 -11.51 -21.09
CA GLN A 149 0.29 -12.46 -20.03
C GLN A 149 -0.15 -13.87 -20.44
N ARG A 150 0.57 -14.87 -19.93
CA ARG A 150 0.35 -16.28 -20.25
C ARG A 150 0.13 -17.09 -19.00
N GLU A 151 -0.86 -17.97 -19.06
CA GLU A 151 -1.04 -19.06 -18.13
C GLU A 151 0.12 -20.07 -18.26
N PRO A 152 0.36 -20.95 -17.26
CA PRO A 152 1.37 -22.00 -17.37
C PRO A 152 1.19 -22.93 -18.59
N SER A 153 -0.06 -23.13 -19.03
CA SER A 153 -0.42 -23.88 -20.24
C SER A 153 -0.01 -23.18 -21.55
N GLY A 154 0.36 -21.90 -21.50
CA GLY A 154 0.63 -21.05 -22.68
C GLY A 154 -0.61 -20.34 -23.24
N HIS A 155 -1.80 -20.61 -22.70
CA HIS A 155 -3.01 -19.84 -23.02
C HIS A 155 -2.87 -18.38 -22.59
N LEU A 156 -3.75 -17.52 -23.11
CA LEU A 156 -3.83 -16.13 -22.69
C LEU A 156 -4.33 -16.04 -21.26
N HIS A 157 -3.59 -15.32 -20.42
CA HIS A 157 -4.06 -14.95 -19.09
C HIS A 157 -4.94 -13.70 -19.18
N TYR A 158 -6.00 -13.67 -18.38
CA TYR A 158 -6.83 -12.49 -18.21
C TYR A 158 -6.93 -12.11 -16.74
N ASN A 159 -6.75 -10.83 -16.41
CA ASN A 159 -6.97 -10.34 -15.03
C ASN A 159 -8.48 -10.31 -14.68
N TYR A 160 -9.32 -10.06 -15.69
CA TYR A 160 -10.78 -10.00 -15.60
C TYR A 160 -11.38 -10.97 -16.62
N LYS A 161 -12.68 -11.28 -16.53
CA LYS A 161 -13.36 -12.05 -17.59
C LYS A 161 -13.05 -11.45 -18.96
N ARG A 162 -12.72 -12.29 -19.96
CA ARG A 162 -12.45 -11.87 -21.34
C ARG A 162 -13.55 -10.92 -21.83
N LYS A 163 -14.82 -11.30 -21.61
CA LYS A 163 -16.00 -10.52 -21.97
C LYS A 163 -16.58 -9.70 -20.81
N CYS A 164 -15.74 -9.17 -19.92
CA CYS A 164 -16.19 -8.44 -18.72
C CYS A 164 -17.06 -7.21 -19.04
N PHE A 165 -16.98 -6.67 -20.26
CA PHE A 165 -17.80 -5.52 -20.67
C PHE A 165 -19.24 -5.91 -21.04
N LEU A 166 -19.52 -7.17 -21.37
CA LEU A 166 -20.90 -7.66 -21.56
C LEU A 166 -21.72 -7.52 -20.27
N GLU A 167 -21.10 -7.73 -19.11
CA GLU A 167 -21.74 -7.53 -17.79
C GLU A 167 -22.10 -6.06 -17.53
N ARG A 168 -21.52 -5.13 -18.31
CA ARG A 168 -21.81 -3.69 -18.27
C ARG A 168 -22.73 -3.25 -19.41
N HIS A 169 -23.42 -4.19 -20.06
CA HIS A 169 -24.30 -3.96 -21.20
C HIS A 169 -23.60 -3.28 -22.40
N GLN A 170 -22.30 -3.53 -22.57
CA GLN A 170 -21.56 -3.13 -23.77
C GLN A 170 -21.50 -4.30 -24.77
N ASP A 171 -21.08 -4.03 -26.01
CA ASP A 171 -20.98 -5.06 -27.06
C ASP A 171 -19.72 -5.93 -26.96
N ASP A 172 -19.69 -7.00 -27.75
CA ASP A 172 -18.58 -7.96 -27.81
C ASP A 172 -17.36 -7.47 -28.65
N LEU A 173 -17.40 -6.21 -29.12
CA LEU A 173 -16.24 -5.58 -29.77
C LEU A 173 -15.20 -5.10 -28.75
N GLN A 174 -15.55 -5.06 -27.47
CA GLN A 174 -14.65 -4.61 -26.40
C GLN A 174 -14.29 -5.77 -25.49
N ILE A 175 -13.09 -6.32 -25.68
CA ILE A 175 -12.46 -7.29 -24.78
C ILE A 175 -11.38 -6.59 -23.99
N ARG A 176 -11.23 -6.97 -22.71
CA ARG A 176 -10.16 -6.49 -21.85
C ARG A 176 -9.02 -7.50 -21.81
N TYR A 177 -7.87 -7.09 -22.31
CA TYR A 177 -6.65 -7.88 -22.39
C TYR A 177 -5.63 -7.47 -21.32
N ALA A 178 -4.83 -8.44 -20.86
CA ALA A 178 -3.80 -8.25 -19.84
C ALA A 178 -2.40 -8.37 -20.47
N PRO A 179 -1.81 -7.28 -21.00
CA PRO A 179 -0.43 -7.29 -21.49
C PRO A 179 0.56 -7.63 -20.36
N CYS A 180 1.66 -8.28 -20.71
CA CYS A 180 2.70 -8.69 -19.78
C CYS A 180 3.60 -7.50 -19.43
N PRO A 181 3.73 -7.13 -18.13
CA PRO A 181 4.64 -6.06 -17.69
C PRO A 181 6.11 -6.29 -18.05
N ASN A 182 6.49 -7.50 -18.44
CA ASN A 182 7.84 -7.87 -18.83
C ASN A 182 8.05 -7.97 -20.34
N HIS A 183 6.99 -7.86 -21.16
CA HIS A 183 7.12 -7.90 -22.61
C HIS A 183 7.80 -6.61 -23.13
N PRO A 184 8.84 -6.71 -23.98
CA PRO A 184 9.58 -5.54 -24.45
C PRO A 184 8.70 -4.54 -25.21
N ASP A 185 7.86 -5.01 -26.12
CA ASP A 185 7.01 -4.12 -26.93
C ASP A 185 5.95 -3.41 -26.09
N TRP A 186 5.40 -4.08 -25.08
CA TRP A 186 4.47 -3.45 -24.13
C TRP A 186 5.15 -2.37 -23.32
N ARG A 187 6.35 -2.66 -22.78
CA ARG A 187 7.16 -1.66 -22.06
C ARG A 187 7.49 -0.47 -22.95
N ASN A 188 7.87 -0.71 -24.21
CA ASN A 188 8.17 0.35 -25.17
C ASN A 188 6.95 1.27 -25.39
N LEU A 189 5.76 0.69 -25.57
CA LEU A 189 4.52 1.45 -25.72
C LEU A 189 4.19 2.30 -24.48
N CYS A 190 4.31 1.74 -23.27
CA CYS A 190 4.11 2.50 -22.02
C CYS A 190 5.15 3.61 -21.83
N ASN A 191 6.42 3.35 -22.17
CA ASN A 191 7.49 4.33 -22.07
C ASN A 191 7.31 5.48 -23.06
N ALA A 192 6.89 5.18 -24.30
CA ALA A 192 6.58 6.21 -25.30
C ALA A 192 5.40 7.09 -24.86
N GLU A 193 4.36 6.51 -24.26
CA GLU A 193 3.24 7.27 -23.70
C GLU A 193 3.69 8.17 -22.53
N ALA A 194 4.58 7.71 -21.65
CA ALA A 194 5.17 8.54 -20.58
C ALA A 194 5.98 9.72 -21.11
N ARG A 195 6.85 9.48 -22.10
CA ARG A 195 7.60 10.53 -22.79
C ARG A 195 6.65 11.53 -23.46
N ASN A 196 5.59 11.03 -24.09
CA ASN A 196 4.60 11.87 -24.73
C ASN A 196 3.86 12.78 -23.71
N ALA A 197 3.42 12.23 -22.58
CA ALA A 197 2.79 13.02 -21.53
C ALA A 197 3.71 14.11 -20.95
N GLY A 198 4.97 13.76 -20.66
CA GLY A 198 5.95 14.75 -20.20
C GLY A 198 6.17 15.87 -21.22
N ARG A 199 6.22 15.53 -22.52
CA ARG A 199 6.35 16.51 -23.63
C ARG A 199 5.14 17.43 -23.76
N ILE A 200 3.93 16.94 -23.52
CA ILE A 200 2.70 17.74 -23.57
C ILE A 200 2.65 18.71 -22.38
N GLY A 201 3.12 18.29 -21.19
CA GLY A 201 3.20 19.12 -19.99
C GLY A 201 2.54 18.51 -18.74
N PHE A 202 2.16 17.23 -18.78
CA PHE A 202 1.74 16.50 -17.58
C PHE A 202 2.94 16.22 -16.68
N ASP A 203 2.75 16.27 -15.36
CA ASP A 203 3.84 16.02 -14.39
C ASP A 203 4.03 14.54 -14.09
N GLY A 204 3.12 13.68 -14.52
CA GLY A 204 3.15 12.27 -14.14
C GLY A 204 1.90 11.52 -14.54
N TYR A 205 1.81 10.29 -14.06
CA TYR A 205 0.62 9.46 -14.21
C TYR A 205 0.20 8.84 -12.88
N PHE A 206 -1.10 8.76 -12.68
CA PHE A 206 -1.68 7.73 -11.83
C PHE A 206 -1.69 6.39 -12.59
N ILE A 207 -1.13 5.35 -12.00
CA ILE A 207 -0.98 4.03 -12.63
C ILE A 207 -1.88 3.01 -11.96
N ASP A 208 -2.92 2.57 -12.67
CA ASP A 208 -3.93 1.69 -12.10
C ASP A 208 -3.66 0.19 -12.27
N ASN A 209 -4.25 -0.57 -11.38
CA ASN A 209 -4.23 -2.01 -11.19
C ASN A 209 -2.85 -2.62 -10.87
N ASN A 210 -1.78 -2.41 -11.64
CA ASN A 210 -0.46 -3.08 -11.49
C ASN A 210 -0.49 -4.57 -11.01
N ILE A 211 -0.76 -5.52 -11.90
CA ILE A 211 -0.98 -6.96 -11.62
C ILE A 211 -0.08 -7.78 -12.56
N ILE A 212 0.45 -8.89 -12.07
CA ILE A 212 1.15 -9.85 -12.91
C ILE A 212 0.96 -11.28 -12.41
N HIS A 213 0.54 -12.16 -13.32
CA HIS A 213 0.37 -13.60 -13.14
C HIS A 213 0.83 -14.30 -14.42
N CYS A 214 2.09 -14.09 -14.79
CA CYS A 214 2.56 -14.40 -16.14
C CYS A 214 3.75 -15.36 -16.14
N TYR A 215 3.63 -16.39 -16.99
CA TYR A 215 4.62 -17.46 -17.21
C TYR A 215 5.20 -17.43 -18.64
N CYS A 216 5.11 -16.31 -19.36
CA CYS A 216 5.63 -16.21 -20.72
C CYS A 216 7.17 -16.23 -20.76
N ALA A 217 7.74 -16.46 -21.95
CA ALA A 217 9.19 -16.52 -22.16
C ALA A 217 9.96 -15.28 -21.67
N ALA A 218 9.37 -14.08 -21.81
CA ALA A 218 9.97 -12.84 -21.30
C ALA A 218 10.02 -12.81 -19.76
N CYS A 219 8.99 -13.32 -19.09
CA CYS A 219 8.98 -13.47 -17.64
C CYS A 219 10.03 -14.49 -17.18
N GLU A 220 10.10 -15.66 -17.83
CA GLU A 220 11.11 -16.68 -17.52
C GLU A 220 12.53 -16.12 -17.66
N GLN A 221 12.84 -15.45 -18.78
CA GLN A 221 14.16 -14.85 -18.99
C GLN A 221 14.51 -13.81 -17.91
N ARG A 222 13.56 -12.95 -17.55
CA ARG A 222 13.76 -11.94 -16.50
C ARG A 222 13.84 -12.56 -15.11
N PHE A 223 13.13 -13.65 -14.85
CA PHE A 223 13.26 -14.42 -13.61
C PHE A 223 14.68 -15.00 -13.46
N GLN A 224 15.27 -15.49 -14.55
CA GLN A 224 16.67 -15.91 -14.53
C GLN A 224 17.64 -14.77 -14.17
N SER A 225 17.40 -13.56 -14.69
CA SER A 225 18.19 -12.38 -14.34
C SER A 225 17.97 -11.96 -12.88
N TYR A 226 16.74 -12.05 -12.38
CA TYR A 226 16.40 -11.82 -10.97
C TYR A 226 17.17 -12.77 -10.04
N LEU A 227 17.15 -14.07 -10.32
CA LEU A 227 17.89 -15.06 -9.52
C LEU A 227 19.41 -14.81 -9.54
N ARG A 228 19.98 -14.43 -10.70
CA ARG A 228 21.41 -14.08 -10.81
C ARG A 228 21.79 -12.84 -10.00
N ALA A 229 20.88 -11.88 -9.87
CA ALA A 229 21.10 -10.68 -9.06
C ALA A 229 21.02 -10.98 -7.55
N LYS A 230 20.23 -11.98 -7.16
CA LYS A 230 19.98 -12.33 -5.75
C LYS A 230 20.90 -13.40 -5.19
N TYR A 231 21.32 -14.37 -6.01
CA TYR A 231 22.08 -15.53 -5.59
C TYR A 231 23.38 -15.65 -6.38
N SER A 232 24.51 -15.75 -5.67
CA SER A 232 25.71 -16.37 -6.23
C SER A 232 25.45 -17.84 -6.58
N ALA A 233 26.30 -18.44 -7.44
CA ALA A 233 26.13 -19.85 -7.83
C ALA A 233 26.13 -20.80 -6.62
N ASP A 234 26.93 -20.53 -5.58
CA ASP A 234 26.97 -21.36 -4.38
C ASP A 234 25.77 -21.13 -3.46
N GLU A 235 25.24 -19.90 -3.38
CA GLU A 235 23.97 -19.65 -2.68
C GLU A 235 22.81 -20.32 -3.40
N LEU A 236 22.80 -20.29 -4.73
CA LEU A 236 21.81 -20.98 -5.55
C LEU A 236 21.85 -22.49 -5.30
N PHE A 237 23.05 -23.09 -5.27
CA PHE A 237 23.20 -24.50 -4.94
C PHE A 237 22.73 -24.80 -3.52
N ARG A 238 23.09 -23.94 -2.56
CA ARG A 238 22.61 -24.09 -1.19
C ARG A 238 21.10 -23.99 -1.12
N ALA A 239 20.45 -23.10 -1.86
CA ALA A 239 19.00 -22.87 -1.79
C ALA A 239 18.18 -23.91 -2.57
N PHE A 240 18.58 -24.23 -3.81
CA PHE A 240 17.83 -24.98 -4.79
C PHE A 240 18.49 -26.30 -5.25
N ALA A 241 19.64 -26.66 -4.68
CA ALA A 241 20.43 -27.84 -5.07
C ALA A 241 20.91 -27.84 -6.54
N THR A 242 21.02 -26.67 -7.17
CA THR A 242 21.57 -26.50 -8.52
C THR A 242 22.39 -25.22 -8.62
N ARG A 243 23.44 -25.23 -9.47
CA ARG A 243 24.19 -24.02 -9.86
C ARG A 243 23.71 -23.45 -11.19
N ASP A 244 22.85 -24.17 -11.90
CA ASP A 244 22.25 -23.71 -13.14
C ASP A 244 20.96 -22.95 -12.84
N TYR A 245 21.01 -21.63 -13.02
CA TYR A 245 19.84 -20.76 -12.90
C TYR A 245 18.68 -21.25 -13.78
N ARG A 246 18.97 -21.71 -15.01
CA ARG A 246 17.94 -22.12 -15.99
C ARG A 246 17.12 -23.33 -15.53
N ALA A 247 17.62 -24.10 -14.57
CA ALA A 247 16.89 -25.22 -13.99
C ALA A 247 15.77 -24.76 -13.03
N ILE A 248 15.73 -23.47 -12.66
CA ILE A 248 14.74 -22.89 -11.75
C ILE A 248 13.82 -21.99 -12.56
N THR A 249 12.62 -22.48 -12.87
CA THR A 249 11.56 -21.75 -13.56
C THR A 249 10.56 -21.14 -12.58
N LEU A 250 9.72 -20.21 -13.07
CA LEU A 250 8.60 -19.68 -12.31
C LEU A 250 7.71 -20.82 -11.82
N TYR A 251 7.28 -20.75 -10.57
CA TYR A 251 6.73 -21.91 -9.86
C TYR A 251 5.21 -21.86 -9.76
N HIS A 252 4.54 -22.23 -10.85
CA HIS A 252 3.07 -22.24 -10.91
C HIS A 252 2.41 -23.24 -9.95
N GLU A 253 3.12 -24.29 -9.52
CA GLU A 253 2.60 -25.26 -8.53
C GLU A 253 2.30 -24.63 -7.17
N GLY A 254 2.82 -23.44 -6.88
CA GLY A 254 2.47 -22.67 -5.69
C GLY A 254 1.21 -21.80 -5.84
N ASP A 255 0.72 -21.59 -7.05
CA ASP A 255 -0.43 -20.73 -7.33
C ASP A 255 -1.73 -21.49 -7.04
N LEU A 256 -2.55 -20.98 -6.11
CA LEU A 256 -3.83 -21.57 -5.75
C LEU A 256 -4.77 -21.71 -6.95
N ARG A 257 -4.76 -20.73 -7.87
CA ARG A 257 -5.65 -20.73 -9.04
C ARG A 257 -5.25 -21.84 -10.01
N TRP A 258 -3.96 -22.05 -10.20
CA TRP A 258 -3.45 -23.16 -11.01
C TRP A 258 -3.72 -24.51 -10.34
N TRP A 259 -3.30 -24.65 -9.08
CA TRP A 259 -3.41 -25.92 -8.35
C TRP A 259 -4.85 -26.41 -8.25
N ALA A 260 -5.80 -25.55 -7.86
CA ALA A 260 -7.21 -25.94 -7.75
C ALA A 260 -7.78 -26.40 -9.09
N ARG A 261 -7.41 -25.73 -10.19
CA ARG A 261 -7.84 -26.09 -11.55
C ARG A 261 -7.22 -27.39 -12.07
N SER A 262 -6.07 -27.79 -11.54
CA SER A 262 -5.41 -29.05 -11.90
C SER A 262 -6.06 -30.30 -11.28
N ILE A 263 -7.02 -30.11 -10.35
CA ILE A 263 -7.69 -31.22 -9.66
C ILE A 263 -8.85 -31.74 -10.51
N ASP A 264 -8.86 -33.05 -10.75
CA ASP A 264 -9.97 -33.76 -11.36
C ASP A 264 -11.27 -33.48 -10.60
N GLY A 265 -12.21 -32.81 -11.25
CA GLY A 265 -13.49 -32.40 -10.65
C GLY A 265 -13.69 -30.89 -10.51
N PHE A 266 -12.67 -30.05 -10.74
CA PHE A 266 -12.84 -28.60 -10.73
C PHE A 266 -13.81 -28.10 -11.80
N ILE A 267 -13.65 -28.51 -13.06
CA ILE A 267 -14.57 -28.15 -14.15
C ILE A 267 -15.99 -28.68 -13.88
N PRO A 268 -16.20 -29.96 -13.55
CA PRO A 268 -17.53 -30.46 -13.16
C PRO A 268 -18.17 -29.67 -11.99
N TRP A 269 -17.37 -29.22 -11.02
CA TRP A 269 -17.84 -28.37 -9.95
C TRP A 269 -18.29 -26.99 -10.46
N LEU A 270 -17.53 -26.35 -11.35
CA LEU A 270 -17.94 -25.10 -12.00
C LEU A 270 -19.23 -25.28 -12.81
N GLU A 271 -19.36 -26.36 -13.58
CA GLU A 271 -20.57 -26.68 -14.35
C GLU A 271 -21.80 -26.86 -13.44
N SER A 272 -21.60 -27.40 -12.23
CA SER A 272 -22.68 -27.54 -11.24
C SER A 272 -23.09 -26.20 -10.60
N LYS A 273 -22.16 -25.23 -10.55
CA LYS A 273 -22.36 -23.92 -9.93
C LYS A 273 -22.95 -22.91 -10.92
N TYR A 274 -22.50 -22.95 -12.17
CA TYR A 274 -22.91 -22.03 -13.23
C TYR A 274 -23.74 -22.77 -14.28
N PRO A 275 -25.04 -22.49 -14.43
CA PRO A 275 -25.86 -23.13 -15.45
C PRO A 275 -25.41 -22.69 -16.85
N GLN A 276 -25.58 -23.59 -17.84
CA GLN A 276 -25.11 -23.38 -19.23
C GLN A 276 -25.47 -22.02 -19.88
N PRO A 277 -26.66 -21.42 -19.65
CA PRO A 277 -26.98 -20.11 -20.21
C PRO A 277 -26.06 -18.96 -19.75
N GLU A 278 -25.35 -19.10 -18.64
CA GLU A 278 -24.42 -18.09 -18.12
C GLU A 278 -23.00 -18.24 -18.69
N TRP A 279 -22.69 -19.38 -19.31
CA TRP A 279 -21.34 -19.69 -19.79
C TRP A 279 -20.79 -18.73 -20.85
N PRO A 280 -21.59 -18.17 -21.78
CA PRO A 280 -21.10 -17.17 -22.72
C PRO A 280 -20.56 -15.90 -22.03
N ILE A 281 -21.09 -15.55 -20.85
CA ILE A 281 -20.71 -14.36 -20.10
C ILE A 281 -19.48 -14.64 -19.23
N HIS A 282 -19.47 -15.79 -18.55
CA HIS A 282 -18.43 -16.11 -17.56
C HIS A 282 -17.20 -16.80 -18.13
N PHE A 283 -17.37 -17.66 -19.14
CA PHE A 283 -16.33 -18.55 -19.64
C PHE A 283 -16.10 -18.43 -21.16
N ASP A 284 -16.83 -17.54 -21.82
CA ASP A 284 -16.83 -17.41 -23.27
C ASP A 284 -17.04 -18.77 -23.98
N ALA A 285 -18.04 -19.53 -23.50
CA ALA A 285 -18.33 -20.87 -23.95
C ALA A 285 -19.83 -21.05 -24.23
N ALA A 286 -20.16 -21.78 -25.30
CA ALA A 286 -21.56 -22.04 -25.68
C ALA A 286 -22.07 -23.42 -25.21
N THR A 287 -21.24 -24.47 -25.32
CA THR A 287 -21.70 -25.86 -25.19
C THR A 287 -20.93 -26.72 -24.20
N SER A 288 -19.63 -26.47 -24.00
CA SER A 288 -18.78 -27.21 -23.05
C SER A 288 -17.75 -26.30 -22.41
N LEU A 289 -17.41 -26.54 -21.14
CA LEU A 289 -16.29 -25.88 -20.48
C LEU A 289 -15.01 -26.70 -20.64
N GLN A 290 -14.00 -26.10 -21.27
CA GLN A 290 -12.63 -26.62 -21.34
C GLN A 290 -11.68 -25.67 -20.59
N GLU A 291 -10.43 -26.08 -20.41
CA GLU A 291 -9.42 -25.29 -19.69
C GLU A 291 -9.29 -23.85 -20.22
N VAL A 292 -9.25 -23.67 -21.55
CA VAL A 292 -9.18 -22.34 -22.19
C VAL A 292 -10.41 -21.46 -21.90
N ASN A 293 -11.59 -22.07 -21.69
CA ASN A 293 -12.80 -21.34 -21.31
C ASN A 293 -12.74 -20.92 -19.83
N VAL A 294 -12.16 -21.76 -18.98
CA VAL A 294 -11.89 -21.42 -17.58
C VAL A 294 -10.88 -20.28 -17.51
N ASP A 295 -9.80 -20.30 -18.30
CA ASP A 295 -8.83 -19.20 -18.42
C ASP A 295 -9.52 -17.87 -18.77
N ALA A 296 -10.50 -17.90 -19.67
CA ALA A 296 -11.27 -16.73 -20.09
C ALA A 296 -12.12 -16.10 -18.97
N ALA A 297 -12.39 -16.81 -17.87
CA ALA A 297 -13.05 -16.23 -16.68
C ALA A 297 -12.15 -15.22 -15.94
N GLY A 298 -10.83 -15.34 -16.12
CA GLY A 298 -9.82 -14.44 -15.59
C GLY A 298 -9.57 -14.56 -14.08
N GLY A 299 -8.39 -14.10 -13.67
CA GLY A 299 -7.86 -14.22 -12.32
C GLY A 299 -8.76 -13.62 -11.24
N GLY A 300 -9.42 -12.50 -11.50
CA GLY A 300 -10.32 -11.87 -10.53
C GLY A 300 -11.55 -12.71 -10.16
N MET A 301 -12.15 -13.43 -11.12
CA MET A 301 -13.24 -14.36 -10.82
C MET A 301 -12.69 -15.65 -10.22
N LEU A 302 -11.67 -16.22 -10.88
CA LEU A 302 -11.10 -17.51 -10.49
C LEU A 302 -10.49 -17.50 -9.09
N TYR A 303 -10.02 -16.34 -8.60
CA TYR A 303 -9.58 -16.19 -7.22
C TYR A 303 -10.63 -16.71 -6.23
N GLY A 304 -11.87 -16.22 -6.31
CA GLY A 304 -12.95 -16.65 -5.40
C GLY A 304 -13.41 -18.09 -5.64
N GLU A 305 -13.46 -18.50 -6.91
CA GLU A 305 -13.91 -19.85 -7.29
C GLU A 305 -12.95 -20.94 -6.82
N THR A 306 -11.65 -20.71 -6.96
CA THR A 306 -10.61 -21.65 -6.51
C THR A 306 -10.53 -21.73 -4.99
N GLU A 307 -10.66 -20.61 -4.27
CA GLU A 307 -10.77 -20.63 -2.81
C GLU A 307 -11.98 -21.44 -2.33
N GLN A 308 -13.15 -21.24 -2.96
CA GLN A 308 -14.36 -21.96 -2.60
C GLN A 308 -14.25 -23.47 -2.90
N PHE A 309 -13.75 -23.85 -4.08
CA PHE A 309 -13.56 -25.25 -4.42
C PHE A 309 -12.64 -25.97 -3.43
N VAL A 310 -11.49 -25.39 -3.11
CA VAL A 310 -10.54 -25.98 -2.15
C VAL A 310 -11.17 -26.07 -0.76
N ALA A 311 -11.95 -25.07 -0.33
CA ALA A 311 -12.67 -25.11 0.93
C ALA A 311 -13.69 -26.25 1.00
N GLU A 312 -14.44 -26.50 -0.08
CA GLU A 312 -15.53 -27.49 -0.10
C GLU A 312 -15.04 -28.92 -0.35
N ARG A 313 -13.99 -29.08 -1.17
CA ARG A 313 -13.59 -30.38 -1.71
C ARG A 313 -12.30 -30.93 -1.12
N ILE A 314 -11.44 -30.07 -0.58
CA ILE A 314 -10.10 -30.44 -0.14
C ILE A 314 -9.93 -30.25 1.36
N LEU A 315 -10.36 -29.11 1.90
CA LEU A 315 -10.29 -28.87 3.34
C LEU A 315 -11.26 -29.79 4.09
N SER A 316 -10.82 -30.27 5.25
CA SER A 316 -11.72 -31.00 6.16
C SER A 316 -12.74 -30.04 6.77
N VAL A 317 -13.93 -30.54 7.12
CA VAL A 317 -14.99 -29.76 7.80
C VAL A 317 -14.49 -29.14 9.11
N ALA A 318 -13.49 -29.74 9.75
CA ALA A 318 -12.89 -29.23 10.99
C ALA A 318 -11.86 -28.10 10.79
N SER A 319 -11.42 -27.84 9.55
CA SER A 319 -10.39 -26.85 9.24
C SER A 319 -11.02 -25.47 8.98
N PRO A 320 -10.60 -24.39 9.67
CA PRO A 320 -11.11 -23.05 9.38
C PRO A 320 -10.68 -22.61 7.99
N THR A 321 -11.59 -22.04 7.19
CA THR A 321 -11.28 -21.50 5.86
C THR A 321 -10.59 -20.13 5.98
N THR A 322 -9.26 -20.16 5.98
CA THR A 322 -8.36 -18.98 6.04
C THR A 322 -7.48 -18.93 4.78
N PHE A 323 -6.84 -17.79 4.53
CA PHE A 323 -5.90 -17.66 3.42
C PHE A 323 -4.81 -18.74 3.47
N GLU A 324 -4.16 -18.92 4.61
CA GLU A 324 -3.06 -19.89 4.76
C GLU A 324 -3.54 -21.31 4.72
N SER A 325 -4.67 -21.64 5.34
CA SER A 325 -5.18 -23.02 5.28
C SER A 325 -5.49 -23.43 3.84
N LEU A 326 -6.01 -22.52 3.02
CA LEU A 326 -6.27 -22.75 1.60
C LEU A 326 -4.98 -23.00 0.82
N ARG A 327 -3.93 -22.19 1.03
CA ARG A 327 -2.64 -22.36 0.34
C ARG A 327 -1.85 -23.55 0.88
N LEU A 328 -1.85 -23.79 2.18
CA LEU A 328 -1.10 -24.88 2.82
C LEU A 328 -1.74 -26.26 2.66
N ALA A 329 -3.01 -26.33 2.22
CA ALA A 329 -3.60 -27.57 1.73
C ALA A 329 -2.87 -28.11 0.49
N ASN A 330 -2.17 -27.25 -0.26
CA ASN A 330 -1.36 -27.64 -1.40
C ASN A 330 -0.06 -28.33 -0.93
N PRO A 331 0.16 -29.62 -1.27
CA PRO A 331 1.38 -30.35 -0.91
C PRO A 331 2.66 -29.68 -1.42
N ALA A 332 2.61 -28.97 -2.55
CA ALA A 332 3.75 -28.25 -3.12
C ALA A 332 4.30 -27.17 -2.18
N LEU A 333 3.47 -26.60 -1.31
CA LEU A 333 3.84 -25.51 -0.39
C LEU A 333 4.20 -26.00 1.03
N GLN A 334 4.09 -27.31 1.27
CA GLN A 334 4.43 -27.93 2.56
C GLN A 334 5.93 -28.25 2.67
N THR A 335 6.67 -28.25 1.56
CA THR A 335 8.13 -28.46 1.57
C THR A 335 8.88 -27.13 1.63
N PRO A 336 10.07 -27.06 2.28
CA PRO A 336 10.89 -25.85 2.26
C PRO A 336 11.21 -25.36 0.85
N ILE A 337 11.54 -26.27 -0.06
CA ILE A 337 11.93 -25.91 -1.43
C ILE A 337 10.76 -25.39 -2.26
N GLY A 338 9.59 -26.02 -2.20
CA GLY A 338 8.42 -25.57 -2.94
C GLY A 338 7.90 -24.22 -2.43
N ARG A 339 7.93 -24.01 -1.11
CA ARG A 339 7.63 -22.71 -0.50
C ARG A 339 8.62 -21.63 -0.93
N LEU A 340 9.92 -21.92 -0.95
CA LEU A 340 10.93 -20.99 -1.42
C LEU A 340 10.71 -20.64 -2.91
N ARG A 341 10.47 -21.63 -3.77
CA ARG A 341 10.22 -21.40 -5.20
C ARG A 341 8.99 -20.52 -5.42
N TRP A 342 7.92 -20.72 -4.63
CA TRP A 342 6.74 -19.86 -4.68
C TRP A 342 7.02 -18.44 -4.19
N ALA A 343 7.74 -18.30 -3.07
CA ALA A 343 8.15 -17.00 -2.55
C ALA A 343 8.96 -16.19 -3.58
N GLU A 344 9.98 -16.81 -4.21
CA GLU A 344 10.78 -16.16 -5.25
C GLU A 344 9.96 -15.75 -6.49
N THR A 345 8.97 -16.57 -6.87
CA THR A 345 8.06 -16.26 -8.00
C THR A 345 7.26 -14.99 -7.71
N GLN A 346 6.63 -14.90 -6.55
CA GLN A 346 5.83 -13.73 -6.15
C GLN A 346 6.69 -12.48 -5.94
N MET A 347 7.88 -12.62 -5.32
CA MET A 347 8.82 -11.51 -5.16
C MET A 347 9.31 -10.98 -6.52
N PHE A 348 9.58 -11.87 -7.48
CA PHE A 348 9.94 -11.51 -8.84
C PHE A 348 8.83 -10.76 -9.58
N TRP A 349 7.58 -11.23 -9.44
CA TRP A 349 6.40 -10.55 -9.98
C TRP A 349 6.32 -9.11 -9.45
N SER A 350 6.49 -8.92 -8.15
CA SER A 350 6.49 -7.58 -7.58
C SER A 350 7.64 -6.70 -8.06
N GLN A 351 8.86 -7.26 -8.14
CA GLN A 351 10.00 -6.53 -8.70
C GLN A 351 9.80 -6.17 -10.18
N SER A 352 9.16 -7.04 -10.97
CA SER A 352 8.88 -6.80 -12.39
C SER A 352 8.02 -5.57 -12.61
N ILE A 353 7.01 -5.36 -11.75
CA ILE A 353 6.18 -4.15 -11.75
C ILE A 353 7.01 -2.94 -11.35
N GLY A 354 7.80 -3.03 -10.27
CA GLY A 354 8.69 -1.94 -9.86
C GLY A 354 9.68 -1.52 -10.94
N ASP A 355 10.25 -2.48 -11.68
CA ASP A 355 11.13 -2.25 -12.83
C ASP A 355 10.40 -1.64 -14.04
N MET A 356 9.13 -1.98 -14.25
CA MET A 356 8.33 -1.36 -15.30
C MET A 356 8.03 0.10 -14.96
N LEU A 357 7.58 0.36 -13.72
CA LEU A 357 7.32 1.71 -13.22
C LEU A 357 8.59 2.57 -13.33
N ALA A 358 9.75 2.04 -12.95
CA ALA A 358 11.01 2.78 -13.05
C ALA A 358 11.35 3.16 -14.49
N ALA A 359 11.28 2.21 -15.42
CA ALA A 359 11.55 2.47 -16.84
C ALA A 359 10.58 3.52 -17.42
N MET A 360 9.31 3.44 -17.03
CA MET A 360 8.28 4.35 -17.52
C MET A 360 8.43 5.77 -16.94
N ARG A 361 8.74 5.89 -15.64
CA ARG A 361 9.05 7.18 -15.00
C ARG A 361 10.26 7.83 -15.66
N ASP A 362 11.33 7.05 -15.83
CA ASP A 362 12.59 7.54 -16.40
C ASP A 362 12.40 7.98 -17.86
N ALA A 363 11.56 7.29 -18.64
CA ALA A 363 11.18 7.71 -19.99
C ALA A 363 10.40 9.04 -20.01
N GLY A 364 9.47 9.26 -19.07
CA GLY A 364 8.82 10.56 -18.90
C GLY A 364 9.81 11.68 -18.54
N ARG A 365 10.82 11.35 -17.73
CA ARG A 365 11.89 12.28 -17.31
C ARG A 365 12.82 12.73 -18.43
N GLU A 366 12.86 12.01 -19.55
CA GLU A 366 13.57 12.46 -20.76
C GLU A 366 12.99 13.78 -21.31
N THR A 367 11.69 14.02 -21.09
CA THR A 367 10.98 15.22 -21.58
C THR A 367 10.52 16.16 -20.48
N HIS A 368 10.41 15.68 -19.24
CA HIS A 368 10.00 16.47 -18.09
C HIS A 368 10.78 16.01 -16.85
N ALA A 369 11.85 16.71 -16.46
CA ALA A 369 12.81 16.23 -15.46
C ALA A 369 12.20 15.76 -14.12
N ASP A 370 11.12 16.40 -13.67
CA ASP A 370 10.43 16.07 -12.42
C ASP A 370 9.26 15.07 -12.60
N PHE A 371 9.18 14.37 -13.74
CA PHE A 371 8.09 13.44 -14.02
C PHE A 371 8.03 12.32 -12.97
N PHE A 372 6.83 12.01 -12.47
CA PHE A 372 6.63 11.06 -11.37
C PHE A 372 5.50 10.07 -11.65
N LEU A 373 5.48 8.96 -10.91
CA LEU A 373 4.40 7.97 -10.98
C LEU A 373 3.73 7.73 -9.62
N MET A 374 2.42 7.50 -9.68
CA MET A 374 1.54 7.23 -8.54
C MET A 374 0.80 5.90 -8.77
N PRO A 375 1.40 4.73 -8.53
CA PRO A 375 0.69 3.46 -8.68
C PRO A 375 -0.40 3.24 -7.65
N ASN A 376 -1.42 2.49 -8.05
CA ASN A 376 -2.52 2.04 -7.21
C ASN A 376 -2.22 0.70 -6.52
N TRP A 377 -2.27 0.69 -5.19
CA TRP A 377 -2.31 -0.52 -4.37
C TRP A 377 -3.72 -1.12 -4.31
N GLY A 378 -4.68 -0.27 -3.95
CA GLY A 378 -6.01 -0.55 -3.43
C GLY A 378 -6.03 -0.77 -1.92
N VAL A 379 -6.82 -1.73 -1.44
CA VAL A 379 -7.12 -1.91 -0.01
C VAL A 379 -5.92 -2.45 0.76
N PHE A 380 -5.51 -1.76 1.82
CA PHE A 380 -4.48 -2.18 2.77
C PHE A 380 -5.01 -2.23 4.21
N GLN A 381 -6.04 -1.45 4.56
CA GLN A 381 -6.60 -1.31 5.91
C GLN A 381 -7.00 -2.63 6.59
N ARG A 382 -7.26 -3.68 5.80
CA ARG A 382 -7.67 -5.01 6.26
C ARG A 382 -6.71 -6.08 5.76
N ILE A 383 -6.51 -7.13 6.56
CA ILE A 383 -5.44 -8.12 6.35
C ILE A 383 -5.64 -8.85 5.02
N ASP A 384 -6.85 -9.32 4.75
CA ASP A 384 -7.17 -10.04 3.51
C ASP A 384 -7.13 -9.13 2.27
N GLY A 385 -7.37 -7.83 2.43
CA GLY A 385 -7.13 -6.83 1.39
C GLY A 385 -5.65 -6.75 1.04
N ALA A 386 -4.80 -6.55 2.04
CA ALA A 386 -3.35 -6.45 1.85
C ALA A 386 -2.74 -7.71 1.23
N ILE A 387 -3.09 -8.91 1.74
CA ILE A 387 -2.51 -10.18 1.23
C ILE A 387 -3.06 -10.56 -0.14
N GLY A 388 -4.33 -10.26 -0.44
CA GLY A 388 -4.90 -10.50 -1.77
C GLY A 388 -4.21 -9.64 -2.83
N ARG A 389 -3.93 -8.36 -2.50
CA ARG A 389 -3.12 -7.48 -3.35
C ARG A 389 -1.67 -7.95 -3.45
N ALA A 390 -1.09 -8.51 -2.39
CA ALA A 390 0.26 -9.03 -2.45
C ALA A 390 0.39 -10.20 -3.46
N GLU A 391 -0.65 -11.03 -3.62
CA GLU A 391 -0.65 -12.14 -4.60
C GLU A 391 -0.57 -11.60 -6.04
N ASP A 392 -1.14 -10.42 -6.30
CA ASP A 392 -1.07 -9.72 -7.60
C ASP A 392 0.31 -9.11 -7.91
N GLY A 393 1.31 -9.28 -7.03
CA GLY A 393 2.64 -8.70 -7.19
C GLY A 393 2.76 -7.29 -6.56
N LYS A 394 1.87 -6.91 -5.64
CA LYS A 394 1.96 -5.60 -4.98
C LYS A 394 2.87 -5.66 -3.75
N ASP A 395 3.95 -4.87 -3.76
CA ASP A 395 4.78 -4.59 -2.58
C ASP A 395 5.34 -3.17 -2.67
N VAL A 396 4.98 -2.33 -1.71
CA VAL A 396 5.34 -0.92 -1.64
C VAL A 396 6.86 -0.75 -1.70
N ARG A 397 7.63 -1.61 -1.02
CA ARG A 397 9.10 -1.51 -1.00
C ARG A 397 9.72 -1.81 -2.35
N ARG A 398 9.17 -2.76 -3.10
CA ARG A 398 9.67 -3.13 -4.43
C ARG A 398 9.22 -2.11 -5.47
N TRP A 399 8.00 -1.59 -5.34
CA TRP A 399 7.45 -0.57 -6.24
C TRP A 399 8.11 0.80 -6.09
N ARG A 400 8.61 1.18 -4.91
CA ARG A 400 9.32 2.46 -4.67
C ARG A 400 10.49 2.72 -5.62
N ARG A 401 10.99 1.68 -6.31
CA ARG A 401 12.00 1.79 -7.36
C ARG A 401 11.55 2.74 -8.48
N GLY A 402 10.27 2.70 -8.85
CA GLY A 402 9.66 3.54 -9.87
C GLY A 402 8.52 4.43 -9.39
N ALA A 403 8.00 4.20 -8.18
CA ALA A 403 6.91 4.97 -7.59
C ALA A 403 7.44 6.11 -6.72
N ASP A 404 6.93 7.32 -6.93
CA ASP A 404 7.25 8.50 -6.10
C ASP A 404 6.21 8.69 -4.97
N TRP A 405 5.02 8.11 -5.17
CA TRP A 405 3.89 8.05 -4.24
C TRP A 405 3.18 6.72 -4.33
N GLN A 406 2.44 6.34 -3.28
CA GLN A 406 1.66 5.10 -3.25
C GLN A 406 0.19 5.40 -2.96
N MET A 407 -0.71 5.11 -3.91
CA MET A 407 -2.14 5.21 -3.62
C MET A 407 -2.65 3.96 -2.90
N PHE A 408 -3.43 4.15 -1.84
CA PHE A 408 -4.27 3.15 -1.19
C PHE A 408 -5.74 3.53 -1.41
N GLU A 409 -6.53 2.58 -1.91
CA GLU A 409 -7.97 2.75 -2.09
C GLU A 409 -8.70 1.93 -1.04
N GLU A 410 -9.21 2.60 0.00
CA GLU A 410 -9.71 1.92 1.19
C GLU A 410 -11.23 1.76 1.17
N ASP A 411 -11.70 0.62 1.69
CA ASP A 411 -13.12 0.25 1.66
C ASP A 411 -13.95 0.99 2.72
N TYR A 412 -13.32 1.40 3.82
CA TYR A 412 -14.00 2.01 4.96
C TYR A 412 -13.50 3.42 5.23
N ALA A 413 -14.36 4.23 5.85
CA ALA A 413 -14.04 5.55 6.34
C ALA A 413 -13.27 5.48 7.67
N THR A 414 -12.52 6.54 7.98
CA THR A 414 -11.93 6.76 9.30
C THR A 414 -12.97 7.35 10.27
N GLY A 415 -13.03 6.85 11.49
CA GLY A 415 -14.03 7.27 12.48
C GLY A 415 -14.34 6.23 13.54
N LEU A 416 -15.34 6.51 14.36
CA LEU A 416 -15.75 5.68 15.49
C LEU A 416 -16.92 4.77 15.11
N VAL A 417 -16.74 3.46 15.25
CA VAL A 417 -17.82 2.47 15.10
C VAL A 417 -18.57 2.32 16.42
N ALA A 418 -17.82 2.21 17.52
CA ALA A 418 -18.33 2.11 18.88
C ALA A 418 -17.32 2.77 19.85
N PRO A 419 -17.69 3.11 21.10
CA PRO A 419 -16.74 3.70 22.06
C PRO A 419 -15.47 2.85 22.22
N GLY A 420 -14.32 3.42 21.83
CA GLY A 420 -13.01 2.75 21.84
C GLY A 420 -12.70 1.86 20.63
N VAL A 421 -13.60 1.79 19.63
CA VAL A 421 -13.43 1.06 18.38
C VAL A 421 -13.36 2.04 17.21
N VAL A 422 -12.14 2.25 16.72
CA VAL A 422 -11.81 3.22 15.67
C VAL A 422 -11.43 2.48 14.40
N LEU A 423 -11.99 2.90 13.27
CA LEU A 423 -11.44 2.59 11.94
C LEU A 423 -10.49 3.72 11.55
N ASP A 424 -9.33 3.38 11.03
CA ASP A 424 -8.28 4.31 10.66
C ASP A 424 -7.38 3.78 9.54
N TYR A 425 -6.43 4.60 9.11
CA TYR A 425 -5.43 4.28 8.09
C TYR A 425 -4.00 4.31 8.66
N ASP A 426 -3.87 4.20 9.99
CA ASP A 426 -2.60 4.46 10.69
C ASP A 426 -1.50 3.49 10.26
N LEU A 427 -1.85 2.22 10.02
CA LEU A 427 -0.90 1.18 9.63
C LEU A 427 -0.30 1.45 8.24
N GLU A 428 -1.13 1.61 7.22
CA GLU A 428 -0.70 1.80 5.83
C GLU A 428 0.06 3.12 5.64
N LEU A 429 -0.34 4.19 6.35
CA LEU A 429 0.34 5.47 6.35
C LEU A 429 1.74 5.35 6.98
N ARG A 430 1.87 4.68 8.12
CA ARG A 430 3.17 4.42 8.76
C ARG A 430 4.04 3.49 7.90
N TYR A 431 3.44 2.47 7.28
CA TYR A 431 4.18 1.51 6.47
C TYR A 431 4.76 2.18 5.23
N ALA A 432 3.96 2.96 4.49
CA ALA A 432 4.44 3.77 3.38
C ALA A 432 5.59 4.68 3.82
N PHE A 433 5.41 5.44 4.91
CA PHE A 433 6.45 6.33 5.42
C PHE A 433 7.74 5.57 5.77
N SER A 434 7.63 4.40 6.43
CA SER A 434 8.79 3.55 6.76
C SER A 434 9.55 3.06 5.53
N CYS A 435 8.85 2.85 4.41
CA CYS A 435 9.44 2.46 3.13
C CYS A 435 10.09 3.64 2.39
N GLY A 436 9.98 4.87 2.92
CA GLY A 436 10.47 6.09 2.29
C GLY A 436 9.54 6.63 1.20
N ILE A 437 8.27 6.21 1.17
CA ILE A 437 7.28 6.69 0.21
C ILE A 437 6.11 7.36 0.93
N ARG A 438 5.46 8.32 0.29
CA ARG A 438 4.27 8.99 0.86
C ARG A 438 3.01 8.36 0.29
N ALA A 439 1.99 8.23 1.12
CA ALA A 439 0.73 7.65 0.70
C ALA A 439 -0.20 8.70 0.07
N LEU A 440 -1.07 8.23 -0.81
CA LEU A 440 -2.24 8.94 -1.31
C LEU A 440 -3.44 8.10 -0.90
N LEU A 441 -4.33 8.65 -0.12
CA LEU A 441 -5.43 7.90 0.46
C LEU A 441 -6.72 8.25 -0.27
N LEU A 442 -7.29 7.29 -0.99
CA LEU A 442 -8.59 7.39 -1.67
C LEU A 442 -9.59 6.43 -1.01
N PRO A 443 -10.22 6.82 0.11
CA PRO A 443 -11.17 5.95 0.76
C PRO A 443 -12.54 6.11 0.07
N TYR A 444 -13.18 4.98 -0.25
CA TYR A 444 -14.54 4.99 -0.75
C TYR A 444 -15.49 5.19 0.44
N THR A 445 -15.78 6.42 0.84
CA THR A 445 -16.49 6.65 2.11
C THR A 445 -17.94 7.09 1.95
N LEU A 446 -18.59 7.29 3.09
CA LEU A 446 -19.78 8.13 3.16
C LEU A 446 -19.39 9.56 2.76
N ASN A 447 -20.29 10.22 2.05
CA ASN A 447 -20.10 11.59 1.61
C ASN A 447 -20.56 12.53 2.73
N ASP A 448 -19.63 12.95 3.58
CA ASP A 448 -19.91 13.84 4.70
C ASP A 448 -18.71 14.79 4.95
N PRO A 449 -18.93 16.10 5.15
CA PRO A 449 -17.85 17.06 5.34
C PRO A 449 -17.05 16.84 6.63
N ALA A 450 -17.65 16.30 7.70
CA ALA A 450 -16.94 15.97 8.94
C ALA A 450 -15.98 14.80 8.73
N LEU A 451 -16.34 13.82 7.89
CA LEU A 451 -15.42 12.75 7.53
C LEU A 451 -14.29 13.29 6.65
N GLU A 452 -14.57 14.14 5.66
CA GLU A 452 -13.54 14.79 4.85
C GLU A 452 -12.52 15.57 5.70
N GLU A 453 -12.96 16.28 6.75
CA GLU A 453 -12.07 16.90 7.74
C GLU A 453 -11.15 15.88 8.42
N VAL A 454 -11.69 14.75 8.90
CA VAL A 454 -10.87 13.71 9.56
C VAL A 454 -9.87 13.09 8.60
N HIS A 455 -10.25 12.87 7.33
CA HIS A 455 -9.32 12.34 6.32
C HIS A 455 -8.15 13.29 6.04
N HIS A 456 -8.42 14.59 5.91
CA HIS A 456 -7.38 15.61 5.79
C HIS A 456 -6.49 15.65 7.05
N ALA A 457 -7.08 15.60 8.24
CA ALA A 457 -6.35 15.61 9.51
C ALA A 457 -5.40 14.40 9.64
N GLU A 458 -5.89 13.21 9.31
CA GLU A 458 -5.13 11.96 9.39
C GLU A 458 -3.94 11.93 8.43
N THR A 459 -4.18 12.28 7.17
CA THR A 459 -3.09 12.34 6.17
C THR A 459 -2.08 13.44 6.50
N ALA A 460 -2.53 14.60 7.01
CA ALA A 460 -1.64 15.67 7.46
C ALA A 460 -0.71 15.25 8.60
N ALA A 461 -1.17 14.41 9.52
CA ALA A 461 -0.35 13.91 10.62
C ALA A 461 0.73 12.90 10.17
N SER A 462 0.59 12.28 9.00
CA SER A 462 1.36 11.07 8.62
C SER A 462 2.73 11.31 7.97
N GLY A 463 3.26 12.54 8.00
CA GLY A 463 4.58 12.84 7.43
C GLY A 463 4.56 13.19 5.95
N GLY A 464 3.43 13.69 5.43
CA GLY A 464 3.31 14.21 4.06
C GLY A 464 2.51 13.34 3.11
N SER A 465 1.74 12.37 3.62
CA SER A 465 0.69 11.72 2.83
C SER A 465 -0.47 12.67 2.55
N VAL A 466 -1.33 12.29 1.61
CA VAL A 466 -2.35 13.18 1.06
C VAL A 466 -3.68 12.47 0.97
N PHE A 467 -4.76 13.17 1.33
CA PHE A 467 -6.12 12.72 1.10
C PHE A 467 -6.56 13.07 -0.32
N VAL A 468 -7.12 12.08 -1.02
CA VAL A 468 -7.67 12.19 -2.37
C VAL A 468 -9.19 12.35 -2.27
N THR A 469 -9.72 13.47 -2.78
CA THR A 469 -11.15 13.78 -2.73
C THR A 469 -11.71 14.18 -4.09
N THR A 470 -12.99 14.54 -4.13
CA THR A 470 -13.71 15.09 -5.28
C THR A 470 -14.09 16.55 -5.00
N PHE A 471 -14.83 17.21 -5.90
CA PHE A 471 -15.23 18.61 -5.71
C PHE A 471 -16.31 18.87 -4.64
N ARG A 472 -16.75 17.86 -3.88
CA ARG A 472 -17.93 17.94 -2.99
C ARG A 472 -17.89 19.02 -1.90
N TYR A 473 -16.75 19.19 -1.21
CA TYR A 473 -16.66 20.08 -0.05
C TYR A 473 -15.51 21.10 -0.19
N PRO A 474 -15.61 22.05 -1.13
CA PRO A 474 -14.53 23.01 -1.43
C PRO A 474 -14.09 23.82 -0.21
N GLN A 475 -15.01 24.15 0.70
CA GLN A 475 -14.71 24.87 1.94
C GLN A 475 -13.78 24.11 2.89
N VAL A 476 -13.91 22.77 2.98
CA VAL A 476 -13.03 21.95 3.81
C VAL A 476 -11.65 21.88 3.17
N ARG A 477 -11.60 21.62 1.86
CA ARG A 477 -10.35 21.59 1.10
C ARG A 477 -9.58 22.90 1.20
N GLU A 478 -10.26 24.04 1.04
CA GLU A 478 -9.65 25.37 1.14
C GLU A 478 -9.11 25.67 2.53
N LYS A 479 -9.86 25.29 3.58
CA LYS A 479 -9.42 25.41 4.99
C LYS A 479 -8.10 24.68 5.22
N TYR A 480 -7.99 23.42 4.80
CA TYR A 480 -6.75 22.66 4.98
C TYR A 480 -5.62 23.16 4.08
N ARG A 481 -5.90 23.56 2.83
CA ARG A 481 -4.92 24.17 1.92
C ARG A 481 -4.25 25.38 2.58
N ARG A 482 -5.05 26.34 3.07
CA ARG A 482 -4.56 27.53 3.77
C ARG A 482 -3.75 27.18 5.01
N PHE A 483 -4.21 26.19 5.78
CA PHE A 483 -3.49 25.74 6.97
C PHE A 483 -2.11 25.17 6.63
N PHE A 484 -2.02 24.33 5.59
CA PHE A 484 -0.75 23.75 5.14
C PHE A 484 0.21 24.83 4.65
N GLU A 485 -0.25 25.72 3.76
CA GLU A 485 0.57 26.79 3.19
C GLU A 485 1.11 27.76 4.25
N THR A 486 0.26 28.20 5.18
CA THR A 486 0.64 29.14 6.25
C THR A 486 1.55 28.51 7.31
N ASN A 487 1.53 27.18 7.46
CA ASN A 487 2.22 26.46 8.52
C ASN A 487 3.17 25.38 7.99
N ALA A 488 3.83 25.65 6.87
CA ALA A 488 4.74 24.69 6.23
C ALA A 488 5.89 24.23 7.15
N ASP A 489 6.28 25.07 8.11
CA ASP A 489 7.30 24.78 9.13
C ASP A 489 6.95 23.62 10.07
N LEU A 490 5.67 23.25 10.16
CA LEU A 490 5.21 22.12 10.97
C LEU A 490 5.45 20.76 10.30
N TYR A 491 5.62 20.74 8.98
CA TYR A 491 5.61 19.49 8.20
C TYR A 491 6.96 19.18 7.57
N GLU A 492 7.75 20.19 7.19
CA GLU A 492 8.89 19.97 6.31
C GLU A 492 10.16 19.57 7.07
N GLY A 493 10.70 18.38 6.76
CA GLY A 493 12.03 17.96 7.16
C GLY A 493 12.16 17.47 8.60
N TYR A 494 11.13 16.80 9.13
CA TYR A 494 11.21 16.12 10.42
C TYR A 494 11.41 14.61 10.23
N SER A 495 12.14 13.97 11.15
CA SER A 495 12.14 12.51 11.29
C SER A 495 11.18 12.10 12.41
N SER A 496 10.71 10.86 12.42
CA SER A 496 9.96 10.37 13.58
C SER A 496 10.78 10.47 14.87
N ALA A 497 10.12 10.82 15.98
CA ALA A 497 10.69 10.77 17.32
C ALA A 497 10.23 9.53 18.12
N GLY A 498 9.60 8.56 17.45
CA GLY A 498 9.25 7.26 18.03
C GLY A 498 10.49 6.55 18.59
N ARG A 499 10.38 6.01 19.81
CA ARG A 499 11.45 5.24 20.48
C ARG A 499 11.16 3.74 20.54
N VAL A 500 9.98 3.35 20.09
CA VAL A 500 9.52 1.96 19.95
C VAL A 500 9.40 1.65 18.47
N ALA A 501 9.88 0.50 18.03
CA ALA A 501 9.65 -0.01 16.68
C ALA A 501 8.78 -1.25 16.71
N LEU A 502 7.84 -1.34 15.79
CA LEU A 502 7.09 -2.56 15.46
C LEU A 502 7.59 -3.06 14.09
N ALA A 503 8.13 -4.27 14.06
CA ALA A 503 8.56 -4.88 12.81
C ALA A 503 7.34 -5.30 11.98
N PHE A 504 7.22 -4.73 10.78
CA PHE A 504 6.30 -5.17 9.76
C PHE A 504 7.10 -5.60 8.52
N PHE A 505 7.41 -6.90 8.49
CA PHE A 505 8.23 -7.53 7.46
C PHE A 505 7.33 -8.15 6.41
N PHE A 506 7.18 -7.44 5.31
CA PHE A 506 6.27 -7.84 4.24
C PHE A 506 6.69 -9.18 3.64
N ASP A 507 7.99 -9.49 3.60
CA ASP A 507 8.47 -10.77 3.07
C ASP A 507 7.96 -11.99 3.84
N GLN A 508 7.49 -11.86 5.09
CA GLN A 508 6.85 -12.97 5.82
C GLN A 508 5.62 -13.51 5.06
N TYR A 509 4.91 -12.65 4.34
CA TYR A 509 3.76 -13.05 3.53
C TYR A 509 4.17 -14.02 2.41
N TYR A 510 5.28 -13.78 1.70
CA TYR A 510 5.71 -14.64 0.60
C TYR A 510 6.05 -16.06 1.06
N TYR A 511 6.44 -16.22 2.32
CA TYR A 511 6.66 -17.52 2.96
C TYR A 511 5.40 -18.10 3.64
N LEU A 512 4.23 -17.52 3.37
CA LEU A 512 2.92 -17.90 3.90
C LEU A 512 2.79 -17.74 5.43
N ASN A 513 3.53 -16.81 6.03
CA ASN A 513 3.40 -16.45 7.44
C ASN A 513 2.50 -15.21 7.60
N ILE A 514 1.19 -15.40 7.46
CA ILE A 514 0.20 -14.32 7.61
C ILE A 514 -0.09 -14.03 9.08
N ASP A 515 0.27 -14.93 10.00
CA ASP A 515 0.15 -14.67 11.44
C ASP A 515 1.01 -13.47 11.87
N HIS A 516 2.12 -13.21 11.15
CA HIS A 516 2.86 -11.95 11.24
C HIS A 516 1.96 -10.73 10.98
N PHE A 517 1.20 -10.72 9.89
CA PHE A 517 0.27 -9.63 9.55
C PHE A 517 -0.83 -9.50 10.60
N ARG A 518 -1.44 -10.61 11.04
CA ARG A 518 -2.46 -10.59 12.11
C ARG A 518 -1.95 -9.91 13.37
N GLN A 519 -0.76 -10.30 13.83
CA GLN A 519 -0.16 -9.73 15.01
C GLN A 519 0.26 -8.27 14.80
N VAL A 520 0.80 -7.89 13.63
CA VAL A 520 1.14 -6.50 13.30
C VAL A 520 -0.10 -5.60 13.36
N TYR A 521 -1.22 -5.99 12.74
CA TYR A 521 -2.44 -5.18 12.74
C TYR A 521 -2.99 -4.99 14.16
N ALA A 522 -3.02 -6.07 14.96
CA ALA A 522 -3.44 -6.00 16.35
C ALA A 522 -2.50 -5.13 17.21
N LEU A 523 -1.18 -5.25 17.02
CA LEU A 523 -0.18 -4.49 17.77
C LEU A 523 -0.14 -3.02 17.35
N ASN A 524 -0.29 -2.71 16.07
CA ASN A 524 -0.39 -1.33 15.58
C ASN A 524 -1.57 -0.63 16.25
N ARG A 525 -2.75 -1.28 16.23
CA ARG A 525 -3.94 -0.76 16.91
C ARG A 525 -3.73 -0.63 18.42
N PHE A 526 -3.13 -1.64 19.07
CA PHE A 526 -2.84 -1.59 20.49
C PHE A 526 -1.96 -0.40 20.87
N LEU A 527 -0.83 -0.22 20.18
CA LEU A 527 0.10 0.87 20.45
C LEU A 527 -0.55 2.24 20.19
N ALA A 528 -1.35 2.36 19.12
CA ALA A 528 -2.10 3.55 18.79
C ALA A 528 -3.17 3.87 19.85
N ASP A 529 -3.96 2.90 20.27
CA ASP A 529 -5.00 3.07 21.29
C ASP A 529 -4.40 3.37 22.68
N GLN A 530 -3.23 2.80 23.01
CA GLN A 530 -2.40 3.13 24.17
C GLN A 530 -1.69 4.49 24.04
N GLN A 531 -1.83 5.23 22.94
CA GLN A 531 -1.17 6.52 22.77
C GLN A 531 0.36 6.45 22.93
N ILE A 532 0.98 5.32 22.58
CA ILE A 532 2.44 5.14 22.62
C ILE A 532 3.02 5.59 21.28
N PRO A 533 4.02 6.48 21.21
CA PRO A 533 4.70 6.81 19.95
C PRO A 533 5.59 5.67 19.46
N PHE A 534 5.32 5.16 18.25
CA PHE A 534 6.08 4.07 17.64
C PHE A 534 6.24 4.25 16.13
N ASP A 535 7.25 3.57 15.58
CA ASP A 535 7.49 3.46 14.15
C ASP A 535 7.22 2.04 13.66
N LEU A 536 6.88 1.90 12.38
CA LEU A 536 7.06 0.64 11.67
C LEU A 536 8.49 0.56 11.12
N ILE A 537 9.08 -0.63 11.20
CA ILE A 537 10.32 -0.96 10.51
C ILE A 537 10.10 -2.15 9.58
N HIS A 538 10.71 -2.12 8.40
CA HIS A 538 10.68 -3.23 7.46
C HIS A 538 11.99 -4.04 7.51
N GLU A 539 12.03 -5.17 6.81
CA GLU A 539 13.09 -6.17 6.91
C GLU A 539 14.48 -5.67 6.49
N ASP A 540 14.55 -4.68 5.59
CA ASP A 540 15.82 -4.06 5.16
C ASP A 540 16.34 -3.05 6.19
N CYS A 541 15.55 -2.69 7.22
CA CYS A 541 16.03 -1.87 8.34
C CYS A 541 16.91 -2.66 9.32
N LEU A 542 16.92 -4.00 9.25
CA LEU A 542 17.67 -4.87 10.16
C LEU A 542 19.16 -4.95 9.79
N GLU A 543 19.82 -3.81 9.78
CA GLU A 543 21.26 -3.65 9.65
C GLU A 543 21.86 -3.06 10.95
N PRO A 544 23.14 -3.31 11.25
CA PRO A 544 23.81 -2.66 12.38
C PRO A 544 23.82 -1.13 12.23
N GLY A 545 23.40 -0.38 13.26
CA GLY A 545 23.39 1.08 13.26
C GLY A 545 21.97 1.67 13.31
N PRO A 546 21.14 1.55 12.25
CA PRO A 546 19.79 2.11 12.20
C PRO A 546 18.90 1.76 13.41
N LEU A 547 19.10 0.57 14.00
CA LEU A 547 18.34 0.09 15.14
C LEU A 547 18.60 0.85 16.44
N SER A 548 19.76 1.52 16.59
CA SER A 548 20.15 2.18 17.85
C SER A 548 19.28 3.38 18.21
N ARG A 549 18.45 3.87 17.29
CA ARG A 549 17.46 4.92 17.55
C ARG A 549 16.31 4.43 18.45
N TYR A 550 16.10 3.12 18.49
CA TYR A 550 15.03 2.50 19.26
C TYR A 550 15.52 2.00 20.60
N GLN A 551 14.68 2.17 21.61
CA GLN A 551 14.89 1.61 22.95
C GLN A 551 14.19 0.24 23.09
N ALA A 552 13.11 0.03 22.32
CA ALA A 552 12.42 -1.25 22.21
C ALA A 552 12.09 -1.57 20.75
N ILE A 553 12.33 -2.82 20.33
CA ILE A 553 11.89 -3.38 19.04
C ILE A 553 10.97 -4.56 19.33
N ILE A 554 9.78 -4.55 18.73
CA ILE A 554 8.78 -5.62 18.82
C ILE A 554 8.85 -6.44 17.53
N LEU A 555 9.09 -7.75 17.66
CA LEU A 555 9.08 -8.73 16.58
C LEU A 555 7.85 -9.64 16.72
N PRO A 556 6.74 -9.33 16.02
CA PRO A 556 5.55 -10.17 16.04
C PRO A 556 5.66 -11.33 15.07
N ASN A 557 5.70 -12.57 15.55
CA ASN A 557 5.74 -13.79 14.74
C ASN A 557 6.70 -13.77 13.54
N VAL A 558 7.93 -13.27 13.71
CA VAL A 558 8.90 -13.16 12.61
C VAL A 558 9.64 -14.49 12.44
N VAL A 559 9.00 -15.43 11.73
CA VAL A 559 9.47 -16.81 11.53
C VAL A 559 10.74 -16.89 10.69
N PHE A 560 10.79 -16.18 9.57
CA PHE A 560 11.86 -16.27 8.58
C PHE A 560 12.86 -15.13 8.74
N LEU A 561 14.11 -15.43 9.09
CA LEU A 561 15.20 -14.45 9.19
C LEU A 561 16.51 -14.97 8.61
N SER A 562 17.28 -14.06 8.01
CA SER A 562 18.65 -14.34 7.58
C SER A 562 19.62 -14.33 8.77
N ASP A 563 20.79 -14.96 8.59
CA ASP A 563 21.85 -14.92 9.60
C ASP A 563 22.34 -13.50 9.88
N GLY A 564 22.38 -12.65 8.85
CA GLY A 564 22.74 -11.24 8.97
C GLY A 564 21.74 -10.45 9.82
N GLN A 565 20.44 -10.65 9.59
CA GLN A 565 19.37 -10.01 10.37
C GLN A 565 19.41 -10.45 11.85
N ILE A 566 19.62 -11.75 12.09
CA ILE A 566 19.81 -12.28 13.45
C ILE A 566 21.03 -11.64 14.11
N ALA A 567 22.16 -11.51 13.40
CA ALA A 567 23.37 -10.88 13.92
C ALA A 567 23.14 -9.39 14.25
N ALA A 568 22.41 -8.65 13.41
CA ALA A 568 22.05 -7.25 13.67
C ALA A 568 21.19 -7.10 14.93
N LEU A 569 20.16 -7.95 15.09
CA LEU A 569 19.33 -7.98 16.30
C LEU A 569 20.15 -8.33 17.55
N LYS A 570 21.10 -9.27 17.44
CA LYS A 570 22.01 -9.61 18.55
C LYS A 570 22.91 -8.43 18.93
N ALA A 571 23.45 -7.71 17.94
CA ALA A 571 24.26 -6.53 18.17
C ALA A 571 23.45 -5.41 18.84
N TYR A 572 22.21 -5.17 18.39
CA TYR A 572 21.28 -4.22 18.99
C TYR A 572 21.03 -4.51 20.48
N VAL A 573 20.74 -5.77 20.83
CA VAL A 573 20.57 -6.18 22.24
C VAL A 573 21.88 -6.02 23.02
N GLY A 574 23.02 -6.39 22.44
CA GLY A 574 24.34 -6.22 23.05
C GLY A 574 24.71 -4.76 23.35
N GLN A 575 24.11 -3.81 22.64
CA GLN A 575 24.26 -2.36 22.86
C GLN A 575 23.24 -1.79 23.87
N GLY A 576 22.42 -2.63 24.51
CA GLY A 576 21.44 -2.23 25.53
C GLY A 576 20.03 -2.00 25.00
N GLY A 577 19.77 -2.22 23.72
CA GLY A 577 18.42 -2.18 23.14
C GLY A 577 17.55 -3.31 23.67
N THR A 578 16.25 -3.06 23.86
CA THR A 578 15.30 -4.11 24.28
C THR A 578 14.66 -4.76 23.07
N LEU A 579 14.73 -6.10 22.99
CA LEU A 579 14.05 -6.90 21.97
C LEU A 579 12.86 -7.65 22.60
N ILE A 580 11.66 -7.43 22.07
CA ILE A 580 10.42 -8.06 22.50
C ILE A 580 9.95 -8.97 21.37
N SER A 581 9.95 -10.28 21.59
CA SER A 581 9.46 -11.27 20.63
C SER A 581 8.09 -11.79 21.06
N ILE A 582 7.19 -11.98 20.10
CA ILE A 582 5.85 -12.52 20.32
C ILE A 582 5.65 -13.66 19.33
N GLY A 583 5.25 -14.84 19.79
CA GLY A 583 5.09 -15.99 18.90
C GLY A 583 6.42 -16.56 18.40
N GLU A 584 6.41 -17.19 17.24
CA GLU A 584 7.62 -17.77 16.65
C GLU A 584 8.60 -16.68 16.19
N THR A 585 9.89 -16.87 16.45
CA THR A 585 10.93 -15.91 16.00
C THR A 585 12.17 -16.64 15.53
N ALA A 586 12.61 -16.38 14.30
CA ALA A 586 13.77 -17.01 13.66
C ALA A 586 13.78 -18.55 13.71
N THR A 587 12.61 -19.20 13.68
CA THR A 587 12.53 -20.67 13.65
C THR A 587 12.90 -21.22 12.27
N ARG A 588 13.00 -20.37 11.25
CA ARG A 588 13.42 -20.73 9.89
C ARG A 588 14.40 -19.75 9.26
N ASP A 589 15.21 -20.22 8.31
CA ASP A 589 16.02 -19.38 7.43
C ASP A 589 15.23 -18.89 6.21
N LEU A 590 15.83 -18.01 5.40
CA LEU A 590 15.20 -17.52 4.16
C LEU A 590 15.10 -18.58 3.05
N TYR A 591 15.63 -19.79 3.25
CA TYR A 591 15.43 -20.95 2.38
C TYR A 591 14.30 -21.86 2.88
N CYS A 592 13.48 -21.35 3.81
CA CYS A 592 12.38 -22.02 4.48
C CYS A 592 12.76 -23.24 5.34
N ARG A 593 14.05 -23.41 5.65
CA ARG A 593 14.55 -24.56 6.42
C ARG A 593 14.41 -24.30 7.91
N PRO A 594 14.08 -25.32 8.70
CA PRO A 594 14.03 -25.18 10.15
C PRO A 594 15.41 -24.83 10.71
N ARG A 595 15.43 -24.01 11.75
CA ARG A 595 16.59 -23.70 12.58
C ARG A 595 16.43 -24.34 13.96
N ASP A 596 17.53 -24.46 14.68
CA ASP A 596 17.48 -24.78 16.11
C ASP A 596 16.76 -23.65 16.87
N ALA A 597 15.89 -24.00 17.83
CA ALA A 597 15.21 -23.04 18.70
C ALA A 597 16.18 -22.18 19.52
N ALA A 598 17.45 -22.57 19.63
CA ALA A 598 18.49 -21.86 20.38
C ALA A 598 19.11 -20.65 19.67
N VAL A 599 18.66 -20.26 18.47
CA VAL A 599 19.26 -19.15 17.68
C VAL A 599 19.42 -17.84 18.47
N PHE A 600 18.54 -17.54 19.43
CA PHE A 600 18.67 -16.41 20.36
C PHE A 600 19.14 -16.78 21.78
N ASN A 601 19.26 -18.07 22.11
CA ASN A 601 19.59 -18.55 23.47
C ASN A 601 21.10 -18.62 23.75
N ASP A 602 21.96 -18.83 22.74
CA ASP A 602 23.37 -19.19 23.00
C ASP A 602 24.31 -18.01 23.33
N ARG A 603 23.93 -16.76 23.05
CA ARG A 603 24.79 -15.58 23.29
C ARG A 603 24.08 -14.37 23.90
N ILE A 604 22.79 -14.47 24.18
CA ILE A 604 22.01 -13.44 24.87
C ILE A 604 21.34 -14.11 26.06
N LYS A 605 21.93 -13.93 27.25
CA LYS A 605 21.31 -14.43 28.48
C LYS A 605 19.93 -13.78 28.64
N PRO A 606 18.88 -14.55 28.99
CA PRO A 606 17.60 -13.98 29.41
C PRO A 606 17.85 -12.91 30.48
N GLY A 607 17.31 -11.71 30.27
CA GLY A 607 17.61 -10.54 31.09
C GLY A 607 16.73 -9.35 30.70
N LYS A 608 16.98 -8.17 31.27
CA LYS A 608 16.19 -6.94 31.05
C LYS A 608 15.95 -6.61 29.56
N HIS A 609 16.91 -6.92 28.70
CA HIS A 609 16.94 -6.51 27.29
C HIS A 609 16.33 -7.52 26.30
N ARG A 610 15.85 -8.70 26.77
CA ARG A 610 15.14 -9.67 25.94
C ARG A 610 13.86 -10.12 26.63
N ARG A 611 12.72 -9.90 25.98
CA ARG A 611 11.39 -10.33 26.43
C ARG A 611 10.78 -11.25 25.38
N HIS A 612 10.11 -12.30 25.82
CA HIS A 612 9.45 -13.26 24.93
C HIS A 612 8.06 -13.59 25.48
N PHE A 613 7.07 -13.50 24.60
CA PHE A 613 5.70 -13.95 24.81
C PHE A 613 5.44 -15.11 23.84
N SER A 614 4.87 -16.22 24.31
CA SER A 614 4.65 -17.39 23.43
C SER A 614 3.63 -17.11 22.33
N ASP A 615 2.76 -16.14 22.54
CA ASP A 615 1.70 -15.74 21.62
C ASP A 615 1.25 -14.30 21.96
N LEU A 616 0.38 -13.75 21.12
CA LEU A 616 -0.19 -12.42 21.31
C LEU A 616 -1.02 -12.32 22.60
N HIS A 617 -1.54 -13.45 23.08
CA HIS A 617 -2.41 -13.50 24.25
C HIS A 617 -1.67 -13.19 25.56
N GLN A 618 -0.42 -13.61 25.66
CA GLN A 618 0.42 -13.24 26.80
C GLN A 618 0.89 -11.78 26.77
N ALA A 619 0.98 -11.17 25.59
CA ALA A 619 1.51 -9.81 25.42
C ALA A 619 0.44 -8.73 25.66
N LEU A 620 -0.78 -8.95 25.17
CA LEU A 620 -1.83 -7.95 25.14
C LEU A 620 -2.87 -8.12 26.25
N PRO A 621 -3.47 -7.04 26.76
CA PRO A 621 -4.61 -7.13 27.65
C PRO A 621 -5.79 -7.80 26.93
N HIS A 622 -6.53 -8.63 27.66
CA HIS A 622 -7.62 -9.41 27.08
C HIS A 622 -9.01 -8.91 27.44
N ARG A 623 -9.83 -8.74 26.40
CA ARG A 623 -11.25 -9.13 26.30
C ARG A 623 -11.78 -8.77 24.90
N GLY A 624 -12.59 -9.66 24.32
CA GLY A 624 -13.27 -9.46 23.03
C GLY A 624 -12.60 -10.09 21.80
N ILE A 625 -13.22 -9.95 20.63
CA ILE A 625 -12.71 -10.40 19.33
C ILE A 625 -11.95 -9.30 18.59
N ASP A 626 -11.09 -9.67 17.63
CA ASP A 626 -10.36 -8.70 16.81
C ASP A 626 -11.29 -7.98 15.84
N LEU A 627 -10.99 -6.71 15.56
CA LEU A 627 -11.78 -5.88 14.65
C LEU A 627 -11.74 -6.41 13.21
N ASP A 628 -10.60 -6.96 12.75
CA ASP A 628 -10.49 -7.57 11.41
C ASP A 628 -11.48 -8.74 11.24
N ASP A 629 -11.69 -9.54 12.28
CA ASP A 629 -12.68 -10.63 12.26
C ASP A 629 -14.10 -10.07 12.16
N GLY A 630 -14.40 -8.97 12.86
CA GLY A 630 -15.67 -8.26 12.73
C GLY A 630 -15.90 -7.70 11.33
N LEU A 631 -14.90 -7.03 10.75
CA LEU A 631 -14.92 -6.53 9.37
C LEU A 631 -15.13 -7.66 8.35
N ARG A 632 -14.49 -8.81 8.58
CA ARG A 632 -14.67 -10.00 7.74
C ARG A 632 -16.08 -10.56 7.87
N ALA A 633 -16.63 -10.65 9.08
CA ALA A 633 -17.97 -11.14 9.33
C ALA A 633 -19.04 -10.28 8.65
N VAL A 634 -18.99 -8.95 8.83
CA VAL A 634 -19.97 -8.02 8.24
C VAL A 634 -19.93 -8.05 6.72
N ARG A 635 -18.75 -8.16 6.11
CA ARG A 635 -18.66 -8.28 4.65
C ARG A 635 -19.28 -9.58 4.13
N LYS A 636 -19.12 -10.70 4.85
CA LYS A 636 -19.76 -11.98 4.47
C LYS A 636 -21.29 -11.91 4.53
N LEU A 637 -21.86 -11.07 5.38
CA LEU A 637 -23.30 -10.84 5.45
C LEU A 637 -23.86 -10.07 4.25
N LYS A 638 -23.00 -9.54 3.35
CA LYS A 638 -23.40 -8.70 2.20
C LYS A 638 -24.33 -7.56 2.63
N ALA A 639 -24.00 -6.91 3.75
CA ALA A 639 -24.73 -5.73 4.22
C ALA A 639 -24.83 -4.70 3.07
N GLY A 640 -26.02 -4.13 2.85
CA GLY A 640 -26.32 -3.28 1.69
C GLY A 640 -25.45 -2.03 1.59
N GLY A 641 -25.97 -0.86 1.96
CA GLY A 641 -25.20 0.40 1.92
C GLY A 641 -24.07 0.45 2.97
N LYS A 642 -23.09 1.34 2.79
CA LYS A 642 -21.94 1.49 3.73
C LYS A 642 -22.37 1.85 5.16
N SER A 643 -23.39 2.69 5.33
CA SER A 643 -23.94 3.02 6.66
C SER A 643 -24.43 1.77 7.39
N VAL A 644 -25.11 0.87 6.67
CA VAL A 644 -25.59 -0.41 7.20
C VAL A 644 -24.42 -1.29 7.63
N ALA A 645 -23.32 -1.32 6.87
CA ALA A 645 -22.12 -2.06 7.27
C ALA A 645 -21.55 -1.56 8.61
N TYR A 646 -21.50 -0.24 8.85
CA TYR A 646 -21.04 0.30 10.14
C TYR A 646 -22.01 0.01 11.29
N GLN A 647 -23.32 0.07 11.05
CA GLN A 647 -24.32 -0.34 12.04
C GLN A 647 -24.16 -1.82 12.42
N ARG A 648 -23.98 -2.71 11.44
CA ARG A 648 -23.73 -4.13 11.70
C ARG A 648 -22.43 -4.37 12.47
N LEU A 649 -21.39 -3.56 12.24
CA LEU A 649 -20.18 -3.63 13.05
C LEU A 649 -20.42 -3.19 14.49
N ALA A 650 -21.21 -2.12 14.70
CA ALA A 650 -21.58 -1.67 16.04
C ALA A 650 -22.44 -2.72 16.77
N GLU A 651 -23.44 -3.29 16.11
CA GLU A 651 -24.25 -4.41 16.65
C GLU A 651 -23.37 -5.62 17.01
N LEU A 652 -22.35 -5.92 16.19
CA LEU A 652 -21.43 -7.02 16.46
C LEU A 652 -20.51 -6.72 17.67
N ASP A 653 -20.06 -5.48 17.85
CA ASP A 653 -19.35 -5.06 19.07
C ASP A 653 -20.26 -5.15 20.31
N ASP A 654 -21.54 -4.79 20.20
CA ASP A 654 -22.49 -4.94 21.30
C ASP A 654 -22.71 -6.41 21.67
N ALA A 655 -22.73 -7.31 20.68
CA ALA A 655 -22.98 -8.74 20.89
C ALA A 655 -21.74 -9.55 21.32
N LEU A 656 -20.58 -9.32 20.68
CA LEU A 656 -19.37 -10.13 20.85
C LEU A 656 -18.24 -9.39 21.57
N HIS A 657 -18.36 -8.07 21.72
CA HIS A 657 -17.34 -7.15 22.23
C HIS A 657 -16.03 -7.21 21.44
N PHE A 658 -15.68 -6.14 20.75
CA PHE A 658 -14.36 -6.00 20.16
C PHE A 658 -13.31 -5.66 21.21
N LYS A 659 -12.08 -6.12 20.96
CA LYS A 659 -10.93 -5.79 21.81
C LYS A 659 -10.76 -4.29 21.94
N ARG A 660 -10.60 -3.85 23.19
CA ARG A 660 -10.35 -2.47 23.60
C ARG A 660 -8.99 -2.43 24.28
N PHE A 661 -8.07 -1.69 23.69
CA PHE A 661 -6.67 -1.69 24.08
C PHE A 661 -6.30 -0.52 24.97
N GLN A 662 -7.25 0.14 25.65
CA GLN A 662 -6.98 1.29 26.53
C GLN A 662 -6.48 0.90 27.94
N LEU A 663 -6.53 -0.39 28.28
CA LEU A 663 -5.98 -0.91 29.55
C LEU A 663 -4.50 -1.25 29.41
N LYS A 664 -3.72 -1.04 30.49
CA LYS A 664 -2.32 -1.48 30.54
C LYS A 664 -2.23 -3.01 30.58
N GLY A 665 -1.16 -3.56 30.02
CA GLY A 665 -0.88 -5.00 30.02
C GLY A 665 0.62 -5.31 29.98
N PRO A 666 0.99 -6.60 29.91
CA PRO A 666 2.38 -7.05 29.99
C PRO A 666 3.31 -6.39 28.97
N LEU A 667 2.83 -6.17 27.75
CA LEU A 667 3.60 -5.46 26.72
C LEU A 667 3.86 -3.99 27.10
N THR A 668 2.86 -3.28 27.62
CA THR A 668 3.01 -1.89 28.10
C THR A 668 4.06 -1.81 29.20
N ASP A 669 4.06 -2.76 30.14
CA ASP A 669 5.04 -2.79 31.24
C ASP A 669 6.47 -3.03 30.73
N CYS A 670 6.64 -3.93 29.75
CA CYS A 670 7.93 -4.16 29.10
C CYS A 670 8.43 -2.91 28.37
N ILE A 671 7.55 -2.20 27.65
CA ILE A 671 7.90 -0.95 26.98
C ILE A 671 8.25 0.12 28.01
N ALA A 672 7.48 0.27 29.08
CA ALA A 672 7.74 1.24 30.14
C ALA A 672 9.12 1.01 30.79
N GLU A 673 9.47 -0.24 31.05
CA GLU A 673 10.78 -0.63 31.58
C GLU A 673 11.91 -0.29 30.58
N ALA A 674 11.70 -0.57 29.30
CA ALA A 674 12.67 -0.26 28.24
C ALA A 674 12.88 1.25 28.07
N LEU A 675 11.81 2.05 28.18
CA LEU A 675 11.85 3.50 28.09
C LEU A 675 12.30 4.20 29.39
N GLY A 676 12.33 3.48 30.50
CA GLY A 676 12.64 4.01 31.83
C GLY A 676 11.57 4.92 32.42
N GLY A 677 10.31 4.79 31.99
CA GLY A 677 9.22 5.66 32.40
C GLY A 677 7.89 5.35 31.72
N ASP A 678 6.90 6.22 31.91
CA ASP A 678 5.58 6.06 31.32
C ASP A 678 5.65 6.18 29.78
N PRO A 679 5.23 5.16 29.00
CA PRO A 679 5.36 5.18 27.54
C PRO A 679 4.26 5.98 26.83
N HIS A 680 3.20 6.36 27.55
CA HIS A 680 2.02 6.99 26.98
C HIS A 680 2.25 8.49 26.78
N LEU A 681 1.86 9.00 25.62
CA LEU A 681 1.84 10.44 25.35
C LEU A 681 0.62 11.13 25.99
N MET A 682 -0.49 10.40 26.08
CA MET A 682 -1.78 10.87 26.60
C MET A 682 -2.44 9.74 27.39
N ASP A 683 -3.37 10.08 28.29
CA ASP A 683 -4.20 9.07 28.96
C ASP A 683 -5.05 8.31 27.92
N PRO A 684 -4.92 6.97 27.80
CA PRO A 684 -5.63 6.20 26.77
C PRO A 684 -7.16 6.28 26.82
N MET A 685 -7.72 6.51 28.01
CA MET A 685 -9.17 6.61 28.18
C MET A 685 -9.68 7.99 27.74
N GLN A 686 -9.01 9.07 28.18
CA GLN A 686 -9.32 10.44 27.75
C GLN A 686 -9.09 10.62 26.24
N ALA A 687 -8.04 10.00 25.72
CA ALA A 687 -7.66 10.04 24.31
C ALA A 687 -8.31 8.95 23.45
N SER A 688 -9.34 8.25 23.97
CA SER A 688 -10.08 7.28 23.18
C SER A 688 -10.65 7.94 21.91
N GLY A 689 -10.39 7.33 20.75
CA GLY A 689 -10.77 7.91 19.46
C GLY A 689 -9.77 8.92 18.89
N LEU A 690 -8.60 9.10 19.52
CA LEU A 690 -7.53 9.95 19.01
C LEU A 690 -6.40 9.14 18.38
N ARG A 691 -5.70 9.77 17.42
CA ARG A 691 -4.40 9.32 16.89
C ARG A 691 -3.39 10.44 17.02
N HIS A 692 -2.11 10.06 17.08
CA HIS A 692 -1.01 11.01 17.11
C HIS A 692 0.19 10.52 16.31
N THR A 693 1.00 11.48 15.88
CA THR A 693 2.35 11.26 15.38
C THR A 693 3.29 12.25 16.04
N LEU A 694 4.51 11.79 16.29
CA LEU A 694 5.54 12.53 17.01
C LEU A 694 6.77 12.71 16.12
N TRP A 695 7.09 13.95 15.81
CA TRP A 695 8.15 14.33 14.89
C TRP A 695 9.25 15.12 15.60
N ARG A 696 10.49 14.96 15.16
CA ARG A 696 11.66 15.70 15.66
C ARG A 696 12.48 16.25 14.50
N LYS A 697 12.92 17.50 14.65
CA LYS A 697 13.83 18.17 13.73
C LYS A 697 14.93 18.86 14.54
N GLN A 698 16.16 18.74 14.09
CA GLN A 698 17.28 19.47 14.66
C GLN A 698 17.97 20.24 13.54
N GLN A 699 18.13 21.54 13.73
CA GLN A 699 18.88 22.42 12.84
C GLN A 699 19.80 23.28 13.71
N ASP A 700 21.10 23.17 13.46
CA ASP A 700 22.14 23.79 14.28
C ASP A 700 22.00 23.41 15.77
N ARG A 701 21.83 24.42 16.63
CA ARG A 701 21.63 24.26 18.09
C ARG A 701 20.16 24.25 18.49
N ARG A 702 19.21 24.33 17.55
CA ARG A 702 17.78 24.32 17.85
C ARG A 702 17.20 22.94 17.60
N VAL A 703 16.31 22.52 18.49
CA VAL A 703 15.58 21.26 18.36
C VAL A 703 14.11 21.59 18.45
N TRP A 704 13.34 21.05 17.52
CA TRP A 704 11.89 21.12 17.50
C TRP A 704 11.30 19.73 17.62
N THR A 705 10.24 19.64 18.40
CA THR A 705 9.34 18.49 18.42
C THR A 705 7.96 18.95 18.01
N VAL A 706 7.31 18.18 17.15
CA VAL A 706 5.94 18.45 16.72
C VAL A 706 5.08 17.23 17.00
N VAL A 707 3.93 17.45 17.64
CA VAL A 707 2.90 16.45 17.87
C VAL A 707 1.69 16.80 17.03
N HIS A 708 1.32 15.92 16.13
CA HIS A 708 0.07 16.04 15.40
C HIS A 708 -0.98 15.23 16.13
N LEU A 709 -2.14 15.83 16.39
CA LEU A 709 -3.26 15.22 17.10
C LEU A 709 -4.46 15.18 16.16
N VAL A 710 -5.04 13.98 15.98
CA VAL A 710 -6.18 13.73 15.10
C VAL A 710 -7.33 13.20 15.94
N ASN A 711 -8.47 13.88 15.90
CA ASN A 711 -9.68 13.45 16.59
C ASN A 711 -10.63 12.75 15.63
N LYS A 712 -10.88 11.48 15.90
CA LYS A 712 -11.71 10.60 15.05
C LYS A 712 -13.04 10.24 15.71
N ASN A 713 -13.46 11.00 16.72
CA ASN A 713 -14.73 10.78 17.41
C ASN A 713 -15.93 11.27 16.58
N VAL A 714 -16.01 10.84 15.31
CA VAL A 714 -17.14 10.97 14.40
C VAL A 714 -17.80 9.60 14.29
N ARG A 715 -19.08 9.48 14.65
CA ARG A 715 -19.80 8.20 14.62
C ARG A 715 -20.10 7.74 13.19
N LEU A 716 -19.64 6.55 12.82
CA LEU A 716 -19.83 5.96 11.50
C LEU A 716 -21.19 5.28 11.33
N ASP A 717 -21.70 4.70 12.42
CA ASP A 717 -22.96 3.94 12.52
C ASP A 717 -24.24 4.79 12.45
N VAL A 718 -24.13 6.11 12.61
CA VAL A 718 -25.28 7.03 12.46
C VAL A 718 -25.59 7.23 10.97
N GLU A 719 -26.77 6.81 10.53
CA GLU A 719 -27.18 6.82 9.12
C GLU A 719 -27.76 8.17 8.67
N ASP A 720 -28.60 8.79 9.49
CA ASP A 720 -29.32 10.00 9.12
C ASP A 720 -28.63 11.29 9.60
N GLY A 721 -28.60 12.29 8.71
CA GLY A 721 -28.14 13.64 8.99
C GLY A 721 -26.62 13.84 8.88
N LEU A 722 -26.20 15.10 9.02
CA LEU A 722 -24.79 15.47 9.02
C LEU A 722 -24.09 14.88 10.25
N LYS A 723 -22.99 14.16 10.01
CA LYS A 723 -22.17 13.61 11.09
C LYS A 723 -21.53 14.74 11.88
N ARG A 724 -21.29 14.49 13.16
CA ARG A 724 -20.71 15.46 14.09
C ARG A 724 -19.52 14.85 14.80
N LEU A 725 -18.46 15.64 14.91
CA LEU A 725 -17.33 15.35 15.75
C LEU A 725 -17.68 15.61 17.22
N LYS A 726 -17.27 14.69 18.11
CA LYS A 726 -17.17 14.98 19.54
C LYS A 726 -15.80 15.60 19.84
N THR A 727 -15.80 16.90 20.13
CA THR A 727 -14.61 17.65 20.55
C THR A 727 -14.04 17.10 21.87
N VAL A 728 -12.72 17.07 21.98
CA VAL A 728 -12.01 16.74 23.23
C VAL A 728 -11.54 18.02 23.91
N THR A 729 -11.73 18.12 25.23
CA THR A 729 -11.32 19.30 26.00
C THR A 729 -10.33 18.94 27.09
N ASN A 730 -9.49 19.91 27.45
CA ASN A 730 -8.46 19.78 28.50
C ASN A 730 -7.58 18.53 28.34
N LEU A 731 -7.18 18.23 27.11
CA LEU A 731 -6.35 17.07 26.78
C LEU A 731 -4.92 17.31 27.24
N LYS A 732 -4.43 16.49 28.15
CA LYS A 732 -3.04 16.54 28.62
C LYS A 732 -2.15 15.71 27.70
N VAL A 733 -1.07 16.32 27.22
CA VAL A 733 -0.06 15.68 26.37
C VAL A 733 1.28 15.75 27.09
N ALA A 734 1.88 14.59 27.38
CA ALA A 734 3.12 14.42 28.11
C ALA A 734 4.24 13.96 27.16
N LEU A 735 5.17 14.86 26.84
CA LEU A 735 6.26 14.63 25.90
C LEU A 735 7.56 14.30 26.64
N PRO A 736 8.39 13.37 26.15
CA PRO A 736 9.75 13.20 26.68
C PRO A 736 10.53 14.51 26.60
N ALA A 737 11.22 14.90 27.67
CA ALA A 737 12.08 16.08 27.64
C ALA A 737 13.30 15.84 26.74
N GLU A 738 13.66 16.86 25.94
CA GLU A 738 14.86 16.79 25.10
C GLU A 738 16.13 16.80 25.98
N PRO A 739 17.05 15.83 25.82
CA PRO A 739 18.26 15.76 26.63
C PRO A 739 19.09 17.05 26.61
N GLY A 740 19.48 17.52 27.80
CA GLY A 740 20.29 18.72 27.97
C GLY A 740 19.54 20.05 27.79
N ARG A 741 18.24 20.03 27.49
CA ARG A 741 17.38 21.21 27.33
C ARG A 741 16.62 21.48 28.62
N ARG A 742 16.46 22.77 28.96
CA ARG A 742 15.88 23.19 30.26
C ARG A 742 14.57 23.94 30.11
N ARG A 743 14.26 24.43 28.90
CA ARG A 743 13.04 25.18 28.62
C ARG A 743 12.38 24.64 27.34
N ALA A 744 11.06 24.67 27.33
CA ALA A 744 10.21 24.19 26.25
C ALA A 744 9.16 25.27 25.97
N LEU A 745 9.28 25.95 24.85
CA LEU A 745 8.27 26.89 24.37
C LEU A 745 7.27 26.11 23.53
N ALA A 746 6.05 25.96 24.02
CA ALA A 746 5.01 25.19 23.36
C ALA A 746 3.97 26.11 22.71
N VAL A 747 3.63 25.83 21.46
CA VAL A 747 2.66 26.56 20.66
C VAL A 747 1.68 25.57 20.04
N TYR A 748 0.39 25.89 20.07
CA TYR A 748 -0.68 25.13 19.47
C TYR A 748 -1.24 25.82 18.22
N ARG A 749 -1.45 25.05 17.15
CA ARG A 749 -2.00 25.52 15.88
C ARG A 749 -3.06 24.53 15.39
N THR A 750 -4.12 25.02 14.77
CA THR A 750 -5.24 24.20 14.26
C THR A 750 -5.85 24.83 13.02
N PRO A 751 -6.40 24.07 12.06
CA PRO A 751 -7.10 24.63 10.89
C PRO A 751 -8.34 25.47 11.23
N ASP A 752 -8.87 25.34 12.44
CA ASP A 752 -10.06 26.09 12.88
C ASP A 752 -9.75 27.56 13.25
N GLN A 753 -8.48 27.93 13.41
CA GLN A 753 -8.06 29.23 13.91
C GLN A 753 -6.77 29.69 13.22
N GLU A 754 -6.71 30.95 12.78
CA GLU A 754 -5.54 31.48 12.07
C GLU A 754 -4.35 31.80 12.99
N THR A 755 -4.63 32.10 14.27
CA THR A 755 -3.59 32.50 15.23
C THR A 755 -3.09 31.31 16.02
N ALA A 756 -1.79 31.31 16.31
CA ALA A 756 -1.17 30.30 17.15
C ALA A 756 -1.34 30.64 18.63
N PHE A 757 -1.54 29.63 19.48
CA PHE A 757 -1.79 29.80 20.91
C PHE A 757 -0.59 29.32 21.72
N PRO A 758 0.00 30.14 22.61
CA PRO A 758 1.00 29.64 23.54
C PRO A 758 0.36 28.65 24.52
N LEU A 759 1.00 27.50 24.72
CA LEU A 759 0.61 26.54 25.75
C LEU A 759 1.54 26.68 26.96
N ILE A 760 0.96 26.63 28.16
CA ILE A 760 1.73 26.56 29.39
C ILE A 760 2.33 25.16 29.50
N SER A 761 3.65 25.08 29.52
CA SER A 761 4.41 23.85 29.71
C SER A 761 4.83 23.69 31.18
N SER A 762 4.70 22.48 31.70
CA SER A 762 5.20 22.12 33.03
C SER A 762 6.12 20.90 32.97
N TYR A 763 7.17 20.91 33.79
CA TYR A 763 8.16 19.84 33.84
C TYR A 763 7.83 18.86 34.96
N HIS A 764 7.67 17.58 34.63
CA HIS A 764 7.38 16.53 35.59
C HIS A 764 8.16 15.26 35.22
N LYS A 765 9.05 14.81 36.12
CA LYS A 765 9.76 13.51 36.01
C LYS A 765 10.38 13.24 34.63
N GLY A 766 11.06 14.24 34.05
CA GLY A 766 11.70 14.10 32.73
C GLY A 766 10.75 14.19 31.53
N GLN A 767 9.50 14.61 31.75
CA GLN A 767 8.53 14.93 30.71
C GLN A 767 8.15 16.42 30.77
N VAL A 768 7.76 16.95 29.61
CA VAL A 768 7.07 18.23 29.47
C VAL A 768 5.60 17.96 29.22
N VAL A 769 4.74 18.47 30.10
CA VAL A 769 3.29 18.34 30.00
C VAL A 769 2.71 19.65 29.51
N VAL A 770 1.83 19.57 28.51
CA VAL A 770 1.00 20.68 28.03
C VAL A 770 -0.46 20.28 28.06
N THR A 771 -1.35 21.27 28.18
CA THR A 771 -2.81 21.03 28.11
C THR A 771 -3.38 21.72 26.88
N VAL A 772 -3.97 20.95 25.98
CA VAL A 772 -4.75 21.46 24.85
C VAL A 772 -6.17 21.76 25.34
N PRO A 773 -6.61 23.03 25.35
CA PRO A 773 -7.93 23.39 25.89
C PRO A 773 -9.07 22.72 25.11
N THR A 774 -8.96 22.72 23.78
CA THR A 774 -9.97 22.20 22.86
C THR A 774 -9.29 21.60 21.63
N LEU A 775 -9.60 20.35 21.33
CA LEU A 775 -9.20 19.64 20.11
C LEU A 775 -10.45 19.26 19.31
N SER A 776 -10.62 19.95 18.19
CA SER A 776 -11.57 19.63 17.11
C SER A 776 -10.97 18.49 16.25
N TYR A 777 -11.09 18.52 14.92
CA TYR A 777 -10.60 17.45 14.03
C TYR A 777 -9.08 17.27 14.08
N TYR A 778 -8.34 18.38 14.14
CA TYR A 778 -6.90 18.40 13.99
C TYR A 778 -6.24 19.51 14.80
N GLY A 779 -5.11 19.21 15.40
CA GLY A 779 -4.30 20.17 16.13
C GLY A 779 -2.84 19.77 16.14
N VAL A 780 -1.96 20.77 16.18
CA VAL A 780 -0.51 20.56 16.15
C VAL A 780 0.11 21.31 17.32
N ILE A 781 0.86 20.58 18.16
CA ILE A 781 1.69 21.15 19.22
C ILE A 781 3.12 21.21 18.69
N GLN A 782 3.68 22.41 18.54
CA GLN A 782 5.09 22.62 18.24
C GLN A 782 5.81 23.02 19.53
N ILE A 783 6.91 22.32 19.85
CA ILE A 783 7.81 22.64 20.96
C ILE A 783 9.17 23.01 20.42
N GLU A 784 9.65 24.21 20.76
CA GLU A 784 11.06 24.57 20.62
C GLU A 784 11.79 24.32 21.94
N TRP A 785 12.85 23.52 21.88
CA TRP A 785 13.68 23.18 23.03
C TRP A 785 14.90 24.10 23.13
N MET A 786 15.06 24.74 24.29
CA MET A 786 16.16 25.67 24.59
C MET A 786 17.17 25.09 25.56
#